data_AF-A0AAP0X7M6-F1
#
_entry.id   AF-A0AAP0X7M6-F1
#
_cell.length_a   1.000
_cell.length_b   1.000
_cell.length_c   1.000
_cell.angle_alpha   90.00
_cell.angle_beta   90.00
_cell.angle_gamma   90.00
#
_symmetry.space_group_name_H-M   'P 1'
#
loop_
_entity.id
_entity.type
_entity.pdbx_description
1 polymer ?
#
loop_
_entity_poly.entity_id
_entity_poly.type
_entity_poly.pdbx_seq_one_letter_code
_entity_poly.pdbx_strand_id
1 'polypeptide(L)'
;MLTRITKSPGEYSEAFVEQFKIFHRELKDFFNAGSLAEQLESIRVSLDQWNLSALTTFLECKKSLDNLEDSSNVLKNKGIDCLMKTIQSLNALREVIVKGLESGVRNDAPDAAIAMRQKWRLCEIGLEDYSFVLLSRFLNALDAVGGADRLAANVESENVSSWNDPLSALIVGIRQLGLSGWKPEECTAIGNELLAWQEKGLSEKEGSEDGKTIWALRLKATLDRSRRLTEDYSEVLLQIFPQKVQMLGKALGIPENSVRTYTEAEIRAGVIFQVSKLCTVLLKAVRSALGSQGWDVLVPGAALGTLVQVESIVPGSLPSSVAGPVILVVNKADGDEEVTAAGSNIVGVILLQELPHLSHLGVRARQEKVAFVTCEDNDRVSEIQKLCGKYVRFEASSAGVNVFPSSSDNSIGDFSLKNLSGNGLSPIKASGSHDSSWATVKASHSTQSVSSGGVILLADANTQTSGSKAAACGHLASLAAISDKVYSDQGVPASFNVPAGAVIPFGSMELALEQNKSVKTFRSLLEQIETAKLEGGELDKLCHQLQDLVSSLQLPKGIIESIERLFPSNTCLIVRSSANVEDLAGMSAAGLYESIPNVSPSNPTVFENAVAQVWASLYTRRAVLSRRAAGVPQKEATMAVLVQEMLSPDISFVLHTLSPTDHDDKYVEAEIAPGLGETLASGTRGTPWRLSSGKFDGLVRTLAFANFSEEMLVLSAGPADGEVIRLTVDYSKKPLTVDPIFRRQLGQRLCAVGFFLERKFGCAQDVEGCVVGKDIFIVQTRPQPQ
;
A
#
# COMPACT_ATOMS: atom_id res chain seq x y z
N MET A 1 -36.96 35.10 22.42
CA MET A 1 -38.34 35.62 22.68
C MET A 1 -38.94 35.00 23.93
N LEU A 2 -38.94 33.66 24.06
CA LEU A 2 -39.41 32.97 25.28
C LEU A 2 -38.75 33.52 26.56
N THR A 3 -37.40 33.65 26.58
CA THR A 3 -36.64 34.23 27.71
C THR A 3 -37.09 35.63 28.11
N ARG A 4 -37.61 36.43 27.16
CA ARG A 4 -38.13 37.78 27.42
C ARG A 4 -39.50 37.70 28.10
N ILE A 5 -40.38 36.83 27.59
CA ILE A 5 -41.74 36.63 28.11
C ILE A 5 -41.73 36.01 29.51
N THR A 6 -40.72 35.20 29.84
CA THR A 6 -40.58 34.54 31.14
C THR A 6 -39.75 35.32 32.16
N LYS A 7 -39.20 36.50 31.80
CA LYS A 7 -38.26 37.26 32.65
C LYS A 7 -38.94 37.98 33.83
N SER A 8 -40.19 38.41 33.64
CA SER A 8 -40.95 39.23 34.59
C SER A 8 -42.24 38.50 34.99
N PRO A 9 -42.31 37.85 36.16
CA PRO A 9 -43.53 37.20 36.64
C PRO A 9 -44.68 38.23 36.76
N GLY A 10 -45.81 37.98 36.10
CA GLY A 10 -47.01 38.84 36.15
C GLY A 10 -47.21 39.82 34.99
N GLU A 11 -46.24 39.97 34.08
CA GLU A 11 -46.37 40.84 32.88
C GLU A 11 -47.28 40.24 31.80
N TYR A 12 -47.39 38.92 31.76
CA TYR A 12 -48.27 38.15 30.88
C TYR A 12 -49.11 37.17 31.71
N SER A 13 -50.31 36.82 31.24
CA SER A 13 -51.15 35.83 31.92
C SER A 13 -50.46 34.45 31.92
N GLU A 14 -50.59 33.70 33.02
CA GLU A 14 -49.99 32.37 33.14
C GLU A 14 -50.43 31.44 32.00
N ALA A 15 -51.71 31.51 31.61
CA ALA A 15 -52.24 30.75 30.49
C ALA A 15 -51.55 31.09 29.14
N PHE A 16 -51.26 32.37 28.88
CA PHE A 16 -50.53 32.78 27.68
C PHE A 16 -49.07 32.31 27.72
N VAL A 17 -48.41 32.44 28.88
CA VAL A 17 -47.02 31.98 29.04
C VAL A 17 -46.92 30.47 28.82
N GLU A 18 -47.86 29.69 29.34
CA GLU A 18 -47.90 28.23 29.12
C GLU A 18 -48.19 27.87 27.65
N GLN A 19 -49.16 28.50 27.00
CA GLN A 19 -49.40 28.28 25.57
C GLN A 19 -48.19 28.67 24.70
N PHE A 20 -47.50 29.77 25.03
CA PHE A 20 -46.32 30.19 24.31
C PHE A 20 -45.13 29.23 24.54
N LYS A 21 -44.99 28.62 25.72
CA LYS A 21 -44.02 27.55 25.97
C LYS A 21 -44.31 26.32 25.13
N ILE A 22 -45.59 25.93 24.99
CA ILE A 22 -46.01 24.82 24.12
C ILE A 22 -45.69 25.13 22.67
N PHE A 23 -46.12 26.29 22.16
CA PHE A 23 -45.85 26.72 20.78
C PHE A 23 -44.34 26.82 20.48
N HIS A 24 -43.55 27.38 21.39
CA HIS A 24 -42.10 27.43 21.25
C HIS A 24 -41.49 26.02 21.20
N ARG A 25 -41.98 25.08 22.02
CA ARG A 25 -41.55 23.68 22.00
C ARG A 25 -41.91 23.02 20.67
N GLU A 26 -43.13 23.18 20.20
CA GLU A 26 -43.58 22.64 18.91
C GLU A 26 -42.80 23.22 17.73
N LEU A 27 -42.49 24.52 17.73
CA LEU A 27 -41.63 25.12 16.72
C LEU A 27 -40.20 24.58 16.78
N LYS A 28 -39.67 24.40 17.99
CA LYS A 28 -38.33 23.85 18.20
C LYS A 28 -38.25 22.40 17.69
N ASP A 29 -39.28 21.61 17.94
CA ASP A 29 -39.42 20.25 17.44
C ASP A 29 -39.60 20.24 15.91
N PHE A 30 -40.45 21.12 15.37
CA PHE A 30 -40.71 21.23 13.92
C PHE A 30 -39.45 21.60 13.12
N PHE A 31 -38.65 22.53 13.63
CA PHE A 31 -37.39 22.95 12.99
C PHE A 31 -36.18 22.10 13.43
N ASN A 32 -36.37 21.04 14.21
CA ASN A 32 -35.30 20.22 14.79
C ASN A 32 -34.24 21.03 15.56
N ALA A 33 -34.61 22.17 16.15
CA ALA A 33 -33.72 23.09 16.86
C ALA A 33 -33.48 22.68 18.34
N GLY A 34 -33.75 21.41 18.67
CA GLY A 34 -33.41 20.75 19.93
C GLY A 34 -31.92 20.81 20.25
N SER A 35 -31.55 20.99 21.51
CA SER A 35 -30.20 20.61 21.95
C SER A 35 -30.04 19.09 21.87
N LEU A 36 -28.80 18.61 21.77
CA LEU A 36 -28.52 17.16 21.74
C LEU A 36 -29.16 16.42 22.92
N ALA A 37 -29.13 16.99 24.12
CA ALA A 37 -29.75 16.39 25.30
C ALA A 37 -31.27 16.26 25.16
N GLU A 38 -31.95 17.30 24.64
CA GLU A 38 -33.40 17.24 24.39
C GLU A 38 -33.76 16.24 23.29
N GLN A 39 -32.96 16.16 22.23
CA GLN A 39 -33.14 15.18 21.15
C GLN A 39 -33.03 13.75 21.70
N LEU A 40 -31.98 13.47 22.49
CA LEU A 40 -31.75 12.18 23.10
C LEU A 40 -32.84 11.78 24.12
N GLU A 41 -33.36 12.74 24.89
CA GLU A 41 -34.50 12.50 25.77
C GLU A 41 -35.77 12.14 24.99
N SER A 42 -35.92 12.68 23.77
CA SER A 42 -37.09 12.39 22.94
C SER A 42 -37.19 10.93 22.45
N ILE A 43 -36.06 10.20 22.41
CA ILE A 43 -36.01 8.79 22.03
C ILE A 43 -36.07 7.84 23.23
N ARG A 44 -36.04 8.35 24.47
CA ARG A 44 -35.98 7.54 25.71
C ARG A 44 -37.07 6.46 25.76
N VAL A 45 -38.30 6.79 25.37
CA VAL A 45 -39.46 5.88 25.43
C VAL A 45 -39.33 4.70 24.45
N SER A 46 -38.48 4.82 23.43
CA SER A 46 -38.26 3.79 22.41
C SER A 46 -37.09 2.85 22.70
N LEU A 47 -36.33 3.10 23.78
CA LEU A 47 -35.15 2.32 24.14
C LEU A 47 -35.52 1.20 25.13
N ASP A 48 -34.89 0.03 24.96
CA ASP A 48 -34.95 -1.03 25.96
C ASP A 48 -34.12 -0.70 27.21
N GLN A 49 -34.22 -1.54 28.25
CA GLN A 49 -33.56 -1.30 29.53
C GLN A 49 -32.03 -1.21 29.42
N TRP A 50 -31.43 -1.94 28.48
CA TRP A 50 -29.98 -1.90 28.24
C TRP A 50 -29.57 -0.59 27.58
N ASN A 51 -30.27 -0.20 26.52
CA ASN A 51 -30.00 1.02 25.76
C ASN A 51 -30.27 2.30 26.59
N LEU A 52 -31.24 2.25 27.50
CA LEU A 52 -31.49 3.30 28.49
C LEU A 52 -30.30 3.54 29.43
N SER A 53 -29.53 2.50 29.75
CA SER A 53 -28.32 2.60 30.58
C SER A 53 -27.23 3.40 29.86
N ALA A 54 -26.99 3.10 28.58
CA ALA A 54 -26.03 3.83 27.75
C ALA A 54 -26.41 5.33 27.62
N LEU A 55 -27.70 5.60 27.36
CA LEU A 55 -28.23 6.98 27.28
C LEU A 55 -28.01 7.74 28.60
N THR A 56 -28.40 7.15 29.72
CA THR A 56 -28.31 7.79 31.04
C THR A 56 -26.85 8.06 31.40
N THR A 57 -25.96 7.09 31.15
CA THR A 57 -24.52 7.23 31.40
C THR A 57 -23.91 8.39 30.61
N PHE A 58 -24.25 8.51 29.32
CA PHE A 58 -23.77 9.62 28.50
C PHE A 58 -24.28 10.98 28.99
N LEU A 59 -25.58 11.11 29.31
CA LEU A 59 -26.15 12.38 29.78
C LEU A 59 -25.53 12.82 31.12
N GLU A 60 -25.27 11.89 32.02
CA GLU A 60 -24.55 12.16 33.28
C GLU A 60 -23.10 12.61 33.04
N CYS A 61 -22.37 11.90 32.16
CA CYS A 61 -21.00 12.27 31.79
C CYS A 61 -20.95 13.66 31.15
N LYS A 62 -21.86 13.94 30.21
CA LYS A 62 -21.97 15.25 29.55
C LYS A 62 -22.22 16.35 30.57
N LYS A 63 -23.19 16.17 31.48
CA LYS A 63 -23.50 17.15 32.52
C LYS A 63 -22.31 17.39 33.47
N SER A 64 -21.59 16.33 33.84
CA SER A 64 -20.36 16.46 34.63
C SER A 64 -19.30 17.27 33.90
N LEU A 65 -19.13 17.06 32.59
CA LEU A 65 -18.18 17.80 31.78
C LEU A 65 -18.56 19.28 31.63
N ASP A 66 -19.84 19.58 31.34
CA ASP A 66 -20.34 20.95 31.21
C ASP A 66 -20.11 21.75 32.51
N ASN A 67 -20.37 21.14 33.68
CA ASN A 67 -20.16 21.78 34.98
C ASN A 67 -18.69 22.11 35.29
N LEU A 68 -17.73 21.37 34.70
CA LEU A 68 -16.31 21.64 34.90
C LEU A 68 -15.84 22.88 34.13
N GLU A 69 -16.45 23.17 32.97
CA GLU A 69 -16.11 24.34 32.14
C GLU A 69 -16.49 25.67 32.82
N ASP A 70 -17.53 25.65 33.65
CA ASP A 70 -17.97 26.81 34.44
C ASP A 70 -17.07 27.08 35.67
N SER A 71 -16.19 26.14 36.05
CA SER A 71 -15.32 26.24 37.22
C SER A 71 -13.86 26.51 36.82
N SER A 72 -13.43 27.78 36.88
CA SER A 72 -12.21 28.30 36.26
C SER A 72 -10.86 27.91 36.89
N ASN A 73 -10.69 26.74 37.53
CA ASN A 73 -9.36 26.22 37.94
C ASN A 73 -9.41 24.84 38.61
N VAL A 74 -9.66 23.75 37.87
CA VAL A 74 -9.51 22.40 38.43
C VAL A 74 -8.63 21.52 37.54
N LEU A 75 -7.42 21.26 38.05
CA LEU A 75 -6.46 20.19 37.71
C LEU A 75 -6.62 19.59 36.31
N LYS A 76 -5.72 19.97 35.39
CA LYS A 76 -5.62 19.47 33.99
C LYS A 76 -5.91 17.97 33.84
N ASN A 77 -5.50 17.12 34.80
CA ASN A 77 -5.73 15.68 34.76
C ASN A 77 -7.19 15.26 35.01
N LYS A 78 -7.90 15.86 35.99
CA LYS A 78 -9.31 15.52 36.25
C LYS A 78 -10.23 15.91 35.08
N GLY A 79 -9.87 16.97 34.36
CA GLY A 79 -10.57 17.40 33.15
C GLY A 79 -10.43 16.39 32.00
N ILE A 80 -9.22 15.88 31.77
CA ILE A 80 -8.94 14.87 30.73
C ILE A 80 -9.68 13.56 31.03
N ASP A 81 -9.67 13.09 32.29
CA ASP A 81 -10.41 11.88 32.68
C ASP A 81 -11.92 12.01 32.42
N CYS A 82 -12.52 13.16 32.76
CA CYS A 82 -13.94 13.42 32.54
C CYS A 82 -14.26 13.52 31.05
N LEU A 83 -13.38 14.15 30.28
CA LEU A 83 -13.50 14.26 28.82
C LEU A 83 -13.45 12.88 28.16
N MET A 84 -12.49 12.04 28.53
CA MET A 84 -12.35 10.68 28.00
C MET A 84 -13.56 9.80 28.33
N LYS A 85 -14.08 9.85 29.57
CA LYS A 85 -15.31 9.15 29.94
C LYS A 85 -16.52 9.61 29.11
N THR A 86 -16.60 10.90 28.80
CA THR A 86 -17.67 11.46 27.95
C THR A 86 -17.53 10.98 26.51
N ILE A 87 -16.32 10.95 25.95
CA ILE A 87 -16.03 10.41 24.61
C ILE A 87 -16.42 8.93 24.52
N GLN A 88 -16.04 8.13 25.51
CA GLN A 88 -16.34 6.69 25.54
C GLN A 88 -17.85 6.41 25.67
N SER A 89 -18.54 7.10 26.59
CA SER A 89 -19.99 6.96 26.76
C SER A 89 -20.78 7.43 25.53
N LEU A 90 -20.31 8.50 24.86
CA LEU A 90 -20.85 8.94 23.57
C LEU A 90 -20.75 7.83 22.52
N ASN A 91 -19.56 7.24 22.38
CA ASN A 91 -19.33 6.19 21.40
C ASN A 91 -20.25 4.98 21.64
N ALA A 92 -20.36 4.53 22.88
CA ALA A 92 -21.24 3.42 23.26
C ALA A 92 -22.72 3.73 22.94
N LEU A 93 -23.18 4.95 23.21
CA LEU A 93 -24.54 5.36 22.89
C LEU A 93 -24.77 5.43 21.37
N ARG A 94 -23.82 5.99 20.61
CA ARG A 94 -23.93 6.08 19.15
C ARG A 94 -23.97 4.69 18.51
N GLU A 95 -23.16 3.74 18.98
CA GLU A 95 -23.17 2.34 18.51
C GLU A 95 -24.56 1.69 18.68
N VAL A 96 -25.19 1.89 19.84
CA VAL A 96 -26.56 1.42 20.10
C VAL A 96 -27.57 2.02 19.12
N ILE A 97 -27.48 3.33 18.88
CA ILE A 97 -28.40 4.04 17.98
C ILE A 97 -28.20 3.61 16.52
N VAL A 98 -26.96 3.53 16.05
CA VAL A 98 -26.61 3.09 14.69
C VAL A 98 -27.12 1.67 14.45
N LYS A 99 -26.88 0.74 15.39
CA LYS A 99 -27.37 -0.64 15.31
C LYS A 99 -28.90 -0.71 15.22
N GLY A 100 -29.62 0.13 15.97
CA GLY A 100 -31.09 0.23 15.84
C GLY A 100 -31.53 0.75 14.47
N LEU A 101 -30.73 1.63 13.86
CA LEU A 101 -30.97 2.22 12.55
C LEU A 101 -30.59 1.31 11.36
N GLU A 102 -29.87 0.22 11.56
CA GLU A 102 -29.52 -0.76 10.51
C GLU A 102 -30.74 -1.53 10.00
N SER A 103 -31.71 -1.82 10.88
CA SER A 103 -32.92 -2.54 10.50
C SER A 103 -33.78 -1.69 9.55
N GLY A 104 -33.94 -2.06 8.28
CA GLY A 104 -34.73 -1.26 7.32
C GLY A 104 -36.18 -0.99 7.78
N VAL A 105 -36.77 0.13 7.36
CA VAL A 105 -38.21 0.40 7.60
C VAL A 105 -39.03 -0.43 6.62
N ARG A 106 -40.04 -1.14 7.11
CA ARG A 106 -40.99 -1.83 6.21
C ARG A 106 -41.83 -0.81 5.44
N ASN A 107 -42.23 -1.15 4.22
CA ASN A 107 -43.05 -0.27 3.37
C ASN A 107 -44.43 0.05 3.98
N ASP A 108 -44.89 -0.73 4.96
CA ASP A 108 -46.16 -0.57 5.69
C ASP A 108 -45.99 0.04 7.10
N ALA A 109 -44.82 0.62 7.41
CA ALA A 109 -44.57 1.19 8.71
C ALA A 109 -45.48 2.41 9.00
N PRO A 110 -46.08 2.52 10.19
CA PRO A 110 -46.93 3.64 10.55
C PRO A 110 -46.11 4.95 10.67
N ASP A 111 -46.74 6.10 10.40
CA ASP A 111 -46.10 7.43 10.44
C ASP A 111 -45.36 7.69 11.77
N ALA A 112 -45.91 7.21 12.89
CA ALA A 112 -45.27 7.32 14.20
C ALA A 112 -43.92 6.59 14.28
N ALA A 113 -43.79 5.43 13.63
CA ALA A 113 -42.54 4.68 13.56
C ALA A 113 -41.52 5.38 12.64
N ILE A 114 -41.98 5.97 11.52
CA ILE A 114 -41.14 6.77 10.63
C ILE A 114 -40.62 8.01 11.37
N ALA A 115 -41.48 8.74 12.06
CA ALA A 115 -41.11 9.91 12.85
C ALA A 115 -40.14 9.56 13.98
N MET A 116 -40.35 8.44 14.68
CA MET A 116 -39.40 7.97 15.70
C MET A 116 -38.03 7.65 15.10
N ARG A 117 -38.00 7.00 13.93
CA ARG A 117 -36.73 6.72 13.25
C ARG A 117 -36.01 7.99 12.81
N GLN A 118 -36.74 9.02 12.37
CA GLN A 118 -36.15 10.32 12.07
C GLN A 118 -35.51 10.93 13.32
N LYS A 119 -36.14 10.83 14.49
CA LYS A 119 -35.55 11.27 15.77
C LYS A 119 -34.27 10.51 16.09
N TRP A 120 -34.25 9.19 15.91
CA TRP A 120 -33.03 8.39 16.08
C TRP A 120 -31.90 8.85 15.16
N ARG A 121 -32.20 9.16 13.89
CA ARG A 121 -31.21 9.69 12.94
C ARG A 121 -30.67 11.06 13.36
N LEU A 122 -31.54 11.96 13.82
CA LEU A 122 -31.10 13.28 14.32
C LEU A 122 -30.22 13.15 15.56
N CYS A 123 -30.56 12.25 16.49
CA CYS A 123 -29.71 11.94 17.63
C CYS A 123 -28.34 11.41 17.20
N GLU A 124 -28.32 10.54 16.20
CA GLU A 124 -27.08 9.97 15.66
C GLU A 124 -26.15 11.04 15.06
N ILE A 125 -26.70 11.92 14.21
CA ILE A 125 -25.98 13.08 13.66
C ILE A 125 -25.48 14.00 14.78
N GLY A 126 -26.35 14.33 15.75
CA GLY A 126 -25.96 15.21 16.85
C GLY A 126 -24.88 14.61 17.76
N LEU A 127 -24.84 13.27 17.91
CA LEU A 127 -23.76 12.58 18.62
C LEU A 127 -22.45 12.64 17.84
N GLU A 128 -22.48 12.49 16.52
CA GLU A 128 -21.30 12.65 15.66
C GLU A 128 -20.74 14.08 15.74
N ASP A 129 -21.59 15.10 15.62
CA ASP A 129 -21.21 16.51 15.75
C ASP A 129 -20.58 16.80 17.12
N TYR A 130 -21.15 16.24 18.19
CA TYR A 130 -20.59 16.42 19.53
C TYR A 130 -19.28 15.63 19.72
N SER A 131 -19.12 14.49 19.06
CA SER A 131 -17.86 13.73 19.03
C SER A 131 -16.71 14.59 18.48
N PHE A 132 -16.95 15.33 17.39
CA PHE A 132 -15.99 16.29 16.85
C PHE A 132 -15.55 17.31 17.90
N VAL A 133 -16.50 17.90 18.64
CA VAL A 133 -16.21 18.88 19.70
C VAL A 133 -15.35 18.26 20.81
N LEU A 134 -15.69 17.07 21.27
CA LEU A 134 -14.95 16.40 22.34
C LEU A 134 -13.52 16.02 21.92
N LEU A 135 -13.34 15.49 20.70
CA LEU A 135 -12.02 15.17 20.16
C LEU A 135 -11.17 16.43 19.96
N SER A 136 -11.77 17.52 19.50
CA SER A 136 -11.08 18.81 19.38
C SER A 136 -10.61 19.34 20.74
N ARG A 137 -11.46 19.27 21.77
CA ARG A 137 -11.09 19.61 23.16
C ARG A 137 -9.95 18.73 23.67
N PHE A 138 -9.98 17.43 23.37
CA PHE A 138 -8.95 16.49 23.78
C PHE A 138 -7.59 16.83 23.14
N LEU A 139 -7.58 17.11 21.84
CA LEU A 139 -6.38 17.54 21.12
C LEU A 139 -5.78 18.83 21.70
N ASN A 140 -6.63 19.83 21.98
CA ASN A 140 -6.16 21.07 22.61
C ASN A 140 -5.57 20.82 24.01
N ALA A 141 -6.15 19.90 24.78
CA ALA A 141 -5.62 19.51 26.09
C ALA A 141 -4.28 18.77 25.97
N LEU A 142 -4.15 17.88 24.98
CA LEU A 142 -2.92 17.16 24.66
C LEU A 142 -1.79 18.11 24.26
N ASP A 143 -2.07 19.06 23.37
CA ASP A 143 -1.13 20.11 22.95
C ASP A 143 -0.70 20.96 24.16
N ALA A 144 -1.64 21.33 25.05
CA ALA A 144 -1.37 22.13 26.24
C ALA A 144 -0.54 21.43 27.34
N VAL A 145 -0.33 20.12 27.23
CA VAL A 145 0.53 19.34 28.13
C VAL A 145 1.87 18.94 27.51
N GLY A 146 2.18 19.41 26.29
CA GLY A 146 3.45 19.19 25.60
C GLY A 146 3.35 18.38 24.30
N GLY A 147 2.15 17.96 23.89
CA GLY A 147 1.90 17.33 22.60
C GLY A 147 2.82 16.16 22.28
N ALA A 148 3.35 16.15 21.05
CA ALA A 148 4.20 15.07 20.55
C ALA A 148 5.54 14.94 21.30
N ASP A 149 6.17 16.04 21.68
CA ASP A 149 7.51 16.05 22.29
C ASP A 149 7.48 15.36 23.67
N ARG A 150 6.44 15.62 24.46
CA ARG A 150 6.27 14.95 25.76
C ARG A 150 5.99 13.46 25.60
N LEU A 151 5.15 13.09 24.62
CA LEU A 151 4.83 11.69 24.35
C LEU A 151 6.08 10.91 23.95
N ALA A 152 6.94 11.49 23.11
CA ALA A 152 8.21 10.90 22.71
C ALA A 152 9.16 10.72 23.91
N ALA A 153 9.35 11.76 24.73
CA ALA A 153 10.20 11.70 25.92
C ALA A 153 9.75 10.62 26.92
N ASN A 154 8.44 10.38 27.03
CA ASN A 154 7.91 9.36 27.94
C ASN A 154 8.21 7.93 27.48
N VAL A 155 8.40 7.68 26.18
CA VAL A 155 8.81 6.36 25.67
C VAL A 155 10.25 6.06 26.07
N GLU A 156 11.13 7.08 25.98
CA GLU A 156 12.52 6.96 26.45
C GLU A 156 12.58 6.61 27.93
N SER A 157 11.70 7.21 28.74
CA SER A 157 11.56 6.96 30.18
C SER A 157 10.65 5.76 30.55
N GLU A 158 10.28 4.89 29.60
CA GLU A 158 9.46 3.67 29.83
C GLU A 158 8.05 3.91 30.39
N ASN A 159 7.51 5.12 30.24
CA ASN A 159 6.21 5.50 30.75
C ASN A 159 5.14 5.63 29.65
N VAL A 160 4.66 4.48 29.16
CA VAL A 160 3.56 4.42 28.16
C VAL A 160 2.19 4.74 28.73
N SER A 161 2.00 4.89 30.05
CA SER A 161 0.69 5.25 30.59
C SER A 161 0.17 6.58 30.02
N SER A 162 1.09 7.48 29.64
CA SER A 162 0.79 8.74 28.96
C SER A 162 0.23 8.58 27.54
N TRP A 163 0.42 7.41 26.92
CA TRP A 163 -0.13 7.07 25.60
C TRP A 163 -1.53 6.46 25.69
N ASN A 164 -1.99 6.04 26.87
CA ASN A 164 -3.28 5.38 27.01
C ASN A 164 -4.44 6.28 26.57
N ASP A 165 -4.54 7.49 27.10
CA ASP A 165 -5.64 8.38 26.73
C ASP A 165 -5.60 8.80 25.25
N PRO A 166 -4.44 9.18 24.67
CA PRO A 166 -4.37 9.47 23.24
C PRO A 166 -4.70 8.29 22.34
N LEU A 167 -4.25 7.08 22.67
CA LEU A 167 -4.59 5.87 21.90
C LEU A 167 -6.08 5.55 22.05
N SER A 168 -6.65 5.66 23.25
CA SER A 168 -8.09 5.46 23.47
C SER A 168 -8.94 6.50 22.73
N ALA A 169 -8.50 7.76 22.67
CA ALA A 169 -9.17 8.79 21.89
C ALA A 169 -9.12 8.48 20.38
N LEU A 170 -7.98 7.98 19.88
CA LEU A 170 -7.86 7.56 18.49
C LEU A 170 -8.73 6.34 18.17
N ILE A 171 -8.73 5.31 19.04
CA ILE A 171 -9.61 4.13 18.89
C ILE A 171 -11.07 4.56 18.78
N VAL A 172 -11.52 5.47 19.65
CA VAL A 172 -12.89 6.00 19.56
C VAL A 172 -13.08 6.78 18.26
N GLY A 173 -12.15 7.66 17.89
CA GLY A 173 -12.21 8.41 16.64
C GLY A 173 -12.35 7.51 15.40
N ILE A 174 -11.57 6.44 15.30
CA ILE A 174 -11.64 5.46 14.20
C ILE A 174 -12.96 4.70 14.22
N ARG A 175 -13.45 4.29 15.40
CA ARG A 175 -14.77 3.66 15.53
C ARG A 175 -15.90 4.60 15.09
N GLN A 176 -15.79 5.90 15.34
CA GLN A 176 -16.76 6.89 14.86
C GLN A 176 -16.80 6.96 13.33
N LEU A 177 -15.67 6.78 12.64
CA LEU A 177 -15.64 6.67 11.18
C LEU A 177 -16.36 5.40 10.71
N GLY A 178 -16.08 4.27 11.35
CA GLY A 178 -16.74 2.99 11.06
C GLY A 178 -18.26 3.04 11.28
N LEU A 179 -18.72 3.67 12.36
CA LEU A 179 -20.15 3.91 12.65
C LEU A 179 -20.83 4.78 11.60
N SER A 180 -20.07 5.62 10.90
CA SER A 180 -20.56 6.45 9.79
C SER A 180 -20.59 5.68 8.46
N GLY A 181 -20.27 4.38 8.48
CA GLY A 181 -20.25 3.50 7.31
C GLY A 181 -18.96 3.56 6.50
N TRP A 182 -17.92 4.26 6.96
CA TRP A 182 -16.66 4.33 6.25
C TRP A 182 -15.77 3.14 6.58
N LYS A 183 -15.59 2.22 5.61
CA LYS A 183 -14.72 1.03 5.69
C LYS A 183 -14.77 0.36 7.09
N PRO A 184 -15.95 -0.14 7.53
CA PRO A 184 -16.15 -0.58 8.91
C PRO A 184 -15.24 -1.74 9.33
N GLU A 185 -14.89 -2.64 8.40
CA GLU A 185 -13.95 -3.74 8.63
C GLU A 185 -12.54 -3.21 8.92
N GLU A 186 -12.06 -2.22 8.14
CA GLU A 186 -10.76 -1.59 8.35
C GLU A 186 -10.71 -0.79 9.65
N CYS A 187 -11.76 -0.03 9.95
CA CYS A 187 -11.88 0.67 11.23
C CYS A 187 -11.83 -0.30 12.42
N THR A 188 -12.47 -1.46 12.29
CA THR A 188 -12.46 -2.51 13.32
C THR A 188 -11.07 -3.12 13.48
N ALA A 189 -10.40 -3.46 12.38
CA ALA A 189 -9.05 -4.01 12.38
C ALA A 189 -8.04 -3.06 13.04
N ILE A 190 -8.02 -1.79 12.63
CA ILE A 190 -7.14 -0.78 13.23
C ILE A 190 -7.47 -0.56 14.72
N GLY A 191 -8.76 -0.55 15.08
CA GLY A 191 -9.19 -0.48 16.47
C GLY A 191 -8.66 -1.63 17.32
N ASN A 192 -8.68 -2.86 16.81
CA ASN A 192 -8.12 -4.05 17.48
C ASN A 192 -6.60 -3.95 17.62
N GLU A 193 -5.90 -3.49 16.58
CA GLU A 193 -4.45 -3.26 16.60
C GLU A 193 -4.05 -2.26 17.68
N LEU A 194 -4.67 -1.08 17.69
CA LEU A 194 -4.38 -0.04 18.69
C LEU A 194 -4.66 -0.52 20.13
N LEU A 195 -5.75 -1.27 20.34
CA LEU A 195 -6.05 -1.88 21.63
C LEU A 195 -4.98 -2.89 22.04
N ALA A 196 -4.55 -3.76 21.13
CA ALA A 196 -3.51 -4.74 21.42
C ALA A 196 -2.17 -4.07 21.81
N TRP A 197 -1.79 -2.98 21.14
CA TRP A 197 -0.57 -2.23 21.47
C TRP A 197 -0.69 -1.43 22.77
N GLN A 198 -1.90 -1.01 23.12
CA GLN A 198 -2.21 -0.38 24.40
C GLN A 198 -2.12 -1.40 25.56
N GLU A 199 -2.76 -2.57 25.42
CA GLU A 199 -2.83 -3.60 26.46
C GLU A 199 -1.49 -4.31 26.71
N LYS A 200 -0.75 -4.62 25.64
CA LYS A 200 0.56 -5.31 25.75
C LYS A 200 1.62 -4.41 26.42
N GLY A 201 1.48 -3.10 26.29
CA GLY A 201 2.38 -2.11 26.88
C GLY A 201 3.81 -2.16 26.33
N LEU A 202 4.73 -1.48 27.02
CA LEU A 202 6.16 -1.54 26.75
C LEU A 202 6.80 -2.66 27.57
N SER A 203 7.57 -3.52 26.92
CA SER A 203 8.52 -4.42 27.58
C SER A 203 9.94 -3.91 27.38
N GLU A 204 10.88 -4.27 28.27
CA GLU A 204 12.30 -3.96 28.08
C GLU A 204 12.86 -4.64 26.81
N LYS A 205 12.42 -5.88 26.57
CA LYS A 205 12.81 -6.67 25.40
C LYS A 205 11.63 -7.40 24.80
N GLU A 206 11.70 -7.64 23.51
CA GLU A 206 10.81 -8.55 22.81
C GLU A 206 11.62 -9.54 21.98
N GLY A 207 11.79 -10.75 22.52
CA GLY A 207 12.77 -11.70 22.01
C GLY A 207 14.20 -11.22 22.27
N SER A 208 14.99 -11.06 21.22
CA SER A 208 16.37 -10.51 21.29
C SER A 208 16.44 -9.01 21.01
N GLU A 209 15.30 -8.39 20.71
CA GLU A 209 15.21 -7.00 20.24
C GLU A 209 14.80 -6.06 21.37
N ASP A 210 15.13 -4.77 21.20
CA ASP A 210 14.71 -3.71 22.12
C ASP A 210 13.19 -3.54 22.08
N GLY A 211 12.53 -3.70 23.23
CA GLY A 211 11.07 -3.70 23.29
C GLY A 211 10.45 -2.34 22.98
N LYS A 212 11.16 -1.24 23.28
CA LYS A 212 10.72 0.13 22.93
C LYS A 212 10.64 0.32 21.43
N THR A 213 11.71 -0.03 20.72
CA THR A 213 11.78 0.03 19.26
C THR A 213 10.67 -0.81 18.64
N ILE A 214 10.48 -2.05 19.10
CA ILE A 214 9.45 -2.94 18.56
C ILE A 214 8.03 -2.41 18.78
N TRP A 215 7.72 -1.92 19.98
CA TRP A 215 6.43 -1.31 20.27
C TRP A 215 6.20 -0.06 19.39
N ALA A 216 7.20 0.82 19.27
CA ALA A 216 7.11 2.02 18.47
C ALA A 216 6.97 1.73 16.97
N LEU A 217 7.66 0.72 16.43
CA LEU A 217 7.50 0.30 15.03
C LEU A 217 6.08 -0.24 14.74
N ARG A 218 5.49 -1.03 15.66
CA ARG A 218 4.10 -1.50 15.50
C ARG A 218 3.10 -0.36 15.55
N LEU A 219 3.29 0.56 16.50
CA LEU A 219 2.42 1.70 16.64
C LEU A 219 2.54 2.62 15.41
N LYS A 220 3.76 2.88 14.92
CA LYS A 220 3.99 3.60 13.66
C LYS A 220 3.20 2.98 12.52
N ALA A 221 3.34 1.67 12.30
CA ALA A 221 2.65 0.94 11.24
C ALA A 221 1.11 1.15 11.30
N THR A 222 0.52 0.99 12.49
CA THR A 222 -0.92 1.15 12.73
C THR A 222 -1.37 2.62 12.54
N LEU A 223 -0.56 3.58 12.97
CA LEU A 223 -0.85 5.01 12.84
C LEU A 223 -0.72 5.50 11.39
N ASP A 224 0.26 5.02 10.64
CA ASP A 224 0.39 5.33 9.21
C ASP A 224 -0.86 4.81 8.48
N ARG A 225 -1.31 3.57 8.75
CA ARG A 225 -2.58 3.02 8.22
C ARG A 225 -3.81 3.83 8.64
N SER A 226 -3.87 4.25 9.90
CA SER A 226 -4.94 5.12 10.42
C SER A 226 -5.00 6.46 9.67
N ARG A 227 -3.83 7.04 9.37
CA ARG A 227 -3.73 8.28 8.59
C ARG A 227 -4.23 8.07 7.16
N ARG A 228 -3.80 6.99 6.49
CA ARG A 228 -4.27 6.64 5.14
C ARG A 228 -5.79 6.49 5.08
N LEU A 229 -6.38 5.80 6.05
CA LEU A 229 -7.85 5.70 6.19
C LEU A 229 -8.53 7.07 6.18
N THR A 230 -7.93 8.08 6.83
CA THR A 230 -8.48 9.45 6.86
C THR A 230 -8.28 10.25 5.57
N GLU A 231 -7.17 10.01 4.89
CA GLU A 231 -6.85 10.63 3.60
C GLU A 231 -7.79 10.09 2.51
N ASP A 232 -7.99 8.77 2.46
CA ASP A 232 -8.91 8.12 1.52
C ASP A 232 -10.34 8.68 1.65
N TYR A 233 -10.82 8.90 2.88
CA TYR A 233 -12.14 9.48 3.14
C TYR A 233 -12.23 10.89 2.54
N SER A 234 -11.21 11.71 2.82
CA SER A 234 -11.16 13.10 2.35
C SER A 234 -11.07 13.17 0.82
N GLU A 235 -10.31 12.28 0.20
CA GLU A 235 -10.18 12.17 -1.24
C GLU A 235 -11.51 11.78 -1.90
N VAL A 236 -12.24 10.80 -1.37
CA VAL A 236 -13.55 10.42 -1.89
C VAL A 236 -14.54 11.59 -1.82
N LEU A 237 -14.54 12.37 -0.73
CA LEU A 237 -15.38 13.56 -0.63
C LEU A 237 -15.00 14.62 -1.67
N LEU A 238 -13.70 14.84 -1.90
CA LEU A 238 -13.18 15.77 -2.90
C LEU A 238 -13.45 15.31 -4.34
N GLN A 239 -13.62 14.02 -4.58
CA GLN A 239 -14.04 13.50 -5.89
C GLN A 239 -15.54 13.66 -6.12
N ILE A 240 -16.37 13.55 -5.08
CA ILE A 240 -17.84 13.53 -5.21
C ILE A 240 -18.47 14.93 -5.18
N PHE A 241 -18.06 15.79 -4.25
CA PHE A 241 -18.81 17.00 -3.90
C PHE A 241 -18.49 18.25 -4.73
N PRO A 242 -17.23 18.59 -5.05
CA PRO A 242 -16.89 19.90 -5.64
C PRO A 242 -17.69 20.24 -6.90
N GLN A 243 -17.80 19.31 -7.85
CA GLN A 243 -18.57 19.53 -9.08
C GLN A 243 -20.06 19.76 -8.80
N LYS A 244 -20.65 18.96 -7.91
CA LYS A 244 -22.08 19.06 -7.54
C LYS A 244 -22.39 20.36 -6.82
N VAL A 245 -21.51 20.75 -5.88
CA VAL A 245 -21.63 22.01 -5.13
C VAL A 245 -21.45 23.21 -6.07
N GLN A 246 -20.57 23.12 -7.07
CA GLN A 246 -20.42 24.16 -8.09
C GLN A 246 -21.67 24.35 -8.94
N MET A 247 -22.28 23.25 -9.39
CA MET A 247 -23.54 23.29 -10.13
C MET A 247 -24.67 23.92 -9.32
N LEU A 248 -24.84 23.49 -8.06
CA LEU A 248 -25.90 23.99 -7.18
C LEU A 248 -25.66 25.44 -6.76
N GLY A 249 -24.42 25.78 -6.38
CA GLY A 249 -24.04 27.13 -5.99
C GLY A 249 -24.28 28.14 -7.10
N LYS A 250 -23.96 27.79 -8.35
CA LYS A 250 -24.26 28.62 -9.52
C LYS A 250 -25.77 28.79 -9.73
N ALA A 251 -26.56 27.73 -9.57
CA ALA A 251 -28.02 27.79 -9.71
C ALA A 251 -28.69 28.65 -8.62
N LEU A 252 -28.14 28.64 -7.41
CA LEU A 252 -28.65 29.38 -6.25
C LEU A 252 -28.06 30.80 -6.11
N GLY A 253 -27.13 31.20 -6.97
CA GLY A 253 -26.48 32.52 -6.91
C GLY A 253 -25.52 32.69 -5.72
N ILE A 254 -24.93 31.59 -5.23
CA ILE A 254 -23.97 31.61 -4.12
C ILE A 254 -22.60 32.10 -4.61
N PRO A 255 -21.88 32.94 -3.84
CA PRO A 255 -20.53 33.39 -4.18
C PRO A 255 -19.54 32.24 -4.46
N GLU A 256 -18.75 32.39 -5.53
CA GLU A 256 -17.84 31.34 -6.03
C GLU A 256 -16.76 30.93 -5.01
N ASN A 257 -16.30 31.87 -4.17
CA ASN A 257 -15.37 31.58 -3.10
C ASN A 257 -15.97 30.61 -2.06
N SER A 258 -17.23 30.82 -1.66
CA SER A 258 -17.94 29.93 -0.74
C SER A 258 -18.16 28.54 -1.33
N VAL A 259 -18.46 28.47 -2.63
CA VAL A 259 -18.60 27.22 -3.38
C VAL A 259 -17.28 26.45 -3.42
N ARG A 260 -16.17 27.12 -3.75
CA ARG A 260 -14.86 26.47 -3.90
C ARG A 260 -14.34 25.87 -2.59
N THR A 261 -14.60 26.52 -1.46
CA THR A 261 -14.10 26.06 -0.15
C THR A 261 -15.08 25.19 0.62
N TYR A 262 -16.28 24.93 0.07
CA TYR A 262 -17.35 24.20 0.77
C TYR A 262 -16.88 22.80 1.20
N THR A 263 -16.43 21.98 0.26
CA THR A 263 -16.05 20.59 0.56
C THR A 263 -14.91 20.52 1.57
N GLU A 264 -13.91 21.40 1.48
CA GLU A 264 -12.84 21.49 2.47
C GLU A 264 -13.32 21.96 3.85
N ALA A 265 -14.33 22.85 3.90
CA ALA A 265 -14.94 23.28 5.16
C ALA A 265 -15.71 22.13 5.83
N GLU A 266 -16.48 21.37 5.05
CA GLU A 266 -17.18 20.18 5.54
C GLU A 266 -16.22 19.12 6.08
N ILE A 267 -15.13 18.83 5.35
CA ILE A 267 -14.09 17.90 5.83
C ILE A 267 -13.51 18.39 7.16
N ARG A 268 -13.16 19.69 7.26
CA ARG A 268 -12.59 20.29 8.48
C ARG A 268 -13.55 20.34 9.67
N ALA A 269 -14.86 20.34 9.42
CA ALA A 269 -15.90 20.31 10.44
C ALA A 269 -16.25 18.89 10.90
N GLY A 270 -15.81 17.85 10.17
CA GLY A 270 -16.11 16.45 10.48
C GLY A 270 -15.13 15.80 11.45
N VAL A 271 -15.57 14.71 12.09
CA VAL A 271 -14.76 13.87 12.99
C VAL A 271 -13.45 13.43 12.32
N ILE A 272 -13.50 13.16 11.01
CA ILE A 272 -12.34 12.79 10.18
C ILE A 272 -11.14 13.70 10.35
N PHE A 273 -11.36 15.02 10.45
CA PHE A 273 -10.30 16.00 10.59
C PHE A 273 -9.63 15.91 11.96
N GLN A 274 -10.41 15.67 13.03
CA GLN A 274 -9.85 15.49 14.36
C GLN A 274 -9.07 14.18 14.47
N VAL A 275 -9.57 13.10 13.86
CA VAL A 275 -8.84 11.81 13.78
C VAL A 275 -7.51 11.99 13.03
N SER A 276 -7.52 12.66 11.89
CA SER A 276 -6.31 12.96 11.10
C SER A 276 -5.29 13.80 11.89
N LYS A 277 -5.75 14.84 12.61
CA LYS A 277 -4.89 15.65 13.48
C LYS A 277 -4.29 14.83 14.63
N LEU A 278 -5.07 13.95 15.25
CA LEU A 278 -4.58 13.06 16.30
C LEU A 278 -3.55 12.06 15.77
N CYS A 279 -3.81 11.42 14.62
CA CYS A 279 -2.81 10.58 13.94
C CYS A 279 -1.51 11.34 13.69
N THR A 280 -1.59 12.59 13.23
CA THR A 280 -0.41 13.42 12.94
C THR A 280 0.44 13.68 14.20
N VAL A 281 -0.20 14.04 15.32
CA VAL A 281 0.51 14.27 16.60
C VAL A 281 1.17 12.98 17.10
N LEU A 282 0.46 11.86 17.03
CA LEU A 282 0.97 10.56 17.48
C LEU A 282 2.10 10.04 16.58
N LEU A 283 1.98 10.19 15.26
CA LEU A 283 3.04 9.82 14.31
C LEU A 283 4.30 10.63 14.56
N LYS A 284 4.18 11.93 14.79
CA LYS A 284 5.32 12.79 15.13
C LYS A 284 6.04 12.30 16.40
N ALA A 285 5.26 11.96 17.43
CA ALA A 285 5.81 11.43 18.69
C ALA A 285 6.52 10.08 18.50
N VAL A 286 5.90 9.14 17.78
CA VAL A 286 6.48 7.81 17.52
C VAL A 286 7.75 7.91 16.66
N ARG A 287 7.74 8.76 15.61
CA ARG A 287 8.91 8.99 14.75
C ARG A 287 10.08 9.56 15.56
N SER A 288 9.80 10.52 16.45
CA SER A 288 10.81 11.06 17.36
C SER A 288 11.37 9.99 18.30
N ALA A 289 10.52 9.13 18.88
CA ALA A 289 10.96 8.04 19.74
C ALA A 289 11.81 6.98 19.00
N LEU A 290 11.60 6.81 17.69
CA LEU A 290 12.40 5.94 16.82
C LEU A 290 13.67 6.63 16.29
N GLY A 291 13.85 7.93 16.52
CA GLY A 291 14.92 8.72 15.89
C GLY A 291 14.78 8.83 14.35
N SER A 292 13.58 8.61 13.82
CA SER A 292 13.30 8.65 12.38
C SER A 292 13.11 10.09 11.89
N GLN A 293 13.70 10.41 10.74
CA GLN A 293 13.58 11.73 10.09
C GLN A 293 12.35 11.85 9.16
N GLY A 294 11.47 10.85 9.12
CA GLY A 294 10.27 10.87 8.27
C GLY A 294 10.54 10.54 6.79
N TRP A 295 11.72 10.00 6.49
CA TRP A 295 12.14 9.52 5.18
C TRP A 295 12.30 8.01 5.19
N ASP A 296 11.99 7.37 4.06
CA ASP A 296 12.40 6.00 3.80
C ASP A 296 13.22 5.96 2.51
N VAL A 297 14.42 5.40 2.57
CA VAL A 297 15.37 5.41 1.44
C VAL A 297 15.27 4.10 0.71
N LEU A 298 14.75 4.14 -0.53
CA LEU A 298 14.62 2.96 -1.38
C LEU A 298 15.90 2.74 -2.19
N VAL A 299 16.41 3.83 -2.78
CA VAL A 299 17.65 3.82 -3.57
C VAL A 299 18.55 4.95 -3.07
N PRO A 300 19.65 4.63 -2.36
CA PRO A 300 20.59 5.64 -1.89
C PRO A 300 21.29 6.30 -3.09
N GLY A 301 21.69 7.56 -2.93
CA GLY A 301 22.38 8.29 -3.99
C GLY A 301 22.40 9.80 -3.77
N ALA A 302 23.13 10.49 -4.63
CA ALA A 302 23.18 11.94 -4.66
C ALA A 302 22.84 12.44 -6.06
N ALA A 303 21.99 13.46 -6.13
CA ALA A 303 21.53 14.05 -7.38
C ALA A 303 21.54 15.58 -7.30
N LEU A 304 21.74 16.21 -8.44
CA LEU A 304 21.60 17.65 -8.65
C LEU A 304 20.60 17.86 -9.77
N GLY A 305 19.55 18.64 -9.52
CA GLY A 305 18.52 18.86 -10.53
C GLY A 305 17.50 19.90 -10.14
N THR A 306 16.70 20.29 -11.13
CA THR A 306 15.53 21.15 -10.89
C THR A 306 14.42 20.31 -10.27
N LEU A 307 13.86 20.78 -9.15
CA LEU A 307 12.78 20.10 -8.47
C LEU A 307 11.46 20.34 -9.21
N VAL A 308 10.77 19.29 -9.65
CA VAL A 308 9.51 19.38 -10.39
C VAL A 308 8.47 18.48 -9.74
N GLN A 309 7.31 19.03 -9.40
CA GLN A 309 6.20 18.24 -8.84
C GLN A 309 5.27 17.75 -9.95
N VAL A 310 4.94 16.46 -9.90
CA VAL A 310 4.01 15.78 -10.81
C VAL A 310 3.03 14.93 -10.00
N GLU A 311 1.88 14.62 -10.60
CA GLU A 311 0.90 13.75 -9.94
C GLU A 311 1.40 12.30 -9.88
N SER A 312 1.85 11.77 -11.02
CA SER A 312 2.41 10.41 -11.16
C SER A 312 3.54 10.37 -12.20
N ILE A 313 4.31 9.28 -12.23
CA ILE A 313 5.44 9.10 -13.15
C ILE A 313 4.94 8.48 -14.46
N VAL A 314 4.33 9.30 -15.33
CA VAL A 314 3.89 8.84 -16.66
C VAL A 314 4.71 9.44 -17.81
N PRO A 315 4.88 8.75 -18.95
CA PRO A 315 5.53 9.34 -20.11
C PRO A 315 4.81 10.62 -20.57
N GLY A 316 5.56 11.72 -20.70
CA GLY A 316 5.02 13.04 -21.07
C GLY A 316 4.59 13.93 -19.89
N SER A 317 4.78 13.49 -18.64
CA SER A 317 4.51 14.30 -17.43
C SER A 317 5.38 15.55 -17.33
N LEU A 318 6.58 15.51 -17.89
CA LEU A 318 7.53 16.60 -17.81
C LEU A 318 7.20 17.69 -18.85
N PRO A 319 7.12 18.98 -18.43
CA PRO A 319 7.00 20.07 -19.38
C PRO A 319 8.21 20.09 -20.33
N SER A 320 7.97 20.24 -21.63
CA SER A 320 9.01 20.32 -22.67
C SER A 320 9.99 21.50 -22.49
N SER A 321 9.68 22.44 -21.59
CA SER A 321 10.51 23.58 -21.23
C SER A 321 11.63 23.28 -20.23
N VAL A 322 11.63 22.12 -19.57
CA VAL A 322 12.64 21.79 -18.54
C VAL A 322 13.83 21.10 -19.20
N ALA A 323 14.89 21.86 -19.46
CA ALA A 323 16.17 21.35 -19.95
C ALA A 323 17.16 21.12 -18.79
N GLY A 324 17.84 19.98 -18.76
CA GLY A 324 18.81 19.62 -17.72
C GLY A 324 18.28 18.58 -16.70
N PRO A 325 19.07 18.20 -15.69
CA PRO A 325 18.71 17.15 -14.75
C PRO A 325 17.52 17.55 -13.85
N VAL A 326 16.63 16.60 -13.57
CA VAL A 326 15.37 16.80 -12.85
C VAL A 326 15.29 15.87 -11.64
N ILE A 327 14.79 16.41 -10.53
CA ILE A 327 14.38 15.63 -9.36
C ILE A 327 12.85 15.74 -9.27
N LEU A 328 12.17 14.61 -9.32
CA LEU A 328 10.72 14.56 -9.27
C LEU A 328 10.21 14.54 -7.83
N VAL A 329 9.18 15.33 -7.55
CA VAL A 329 8.30 15.18 -6.38
C VAL A 329 7.01 14.58 -6.89
N VAL A 330 6.69 13.36 -6.47
CA VAL A 330 5.60 12.57 -7.05
C VAL A 330 4.53 12.36 -5.99
N ASN A 331 3.29 12.72 -6.28
CA ASN A 331 2.20 12.55 -5.31
C ASN A 331 1.82 11.08 -5.14
N LYS A 332 1.68 10.33 -6.24
CA LYS A 332 1.23 8.94 -6.26
C LYS A 332 2.02 8.07 -7.24
N ALA A 333 2.14 6.78 -6.90
CA ALA A 333 2.68 5.78 -7.80
C ALA A 333 1.91 4.46 -7.68
N ASP A 334 1.57 3.86 -8.82
CA ASP A 334 0.86 2.58 -8.90
C ASP A 334 1.84 1.39 -8.93
N GLY A 335 3.15 1.66 -9.03
CA GLY A 335 4.22 0.65 -9.04
C GLY A 335 4.49 0.06 -10.43
N ASP A 336 3.82 0.59 -11.45
CA ASP A 336 3.97 0.24 -12.87
C ASP A 336 4.76 1.28 -13.66
N GLU A 337 5.29 2.29 -13.00
CA GLU A 337 5.98 3.37 -13.67
C GLU A 337 7.43 3.03 -14.02
N GLU A 338 7.89 3.51 -15.16
CA GLU A 338 9.32 3.52 -15.52
C GLU A 338 9.87 4.92 -15.21
N VAL A 339 10.88 5.00 -14.34
CA VAL A 339 11.36 6.28 -13.81
C VAL A 339 11.94 7.13 -14.93
N THR A 340 12.79 6.56 -15.78
CA THR A 340 13.41 7.23 -16.92
C THR A 340 12.53 7.32 -18.17
N ALA A 341 11.40 6.61 -18.25
CA ALA A 341 10.47 6.75 -19.38
C ALA A 341 9.73 8.10 -19.38
N ALA A 342 9.60 8.73 -18.20
CA ALA A 342 9.11 10.10 -18.10
C ALA A 342 10.11 11.15 -18.64
N GLY A 343 11.41 10.82 -18.65
CA GLY A 343 12.49 11.62 -19.21
C GLY A 343 13.87 11.08 -18.82
N SER A 344 14.79 10.95 -19.78
CA SER A 344 16.15 10.45 -19.54
C SER A 344 17.02 11.38 -18.67
N ASN A 345 16.52 12.57 -18.35
CA ASN A 345 17.15 13.56 -17.47
C ASN A 345 16.69 13.45 -16.00
N ILE A 346 15.86 12.48 -15.64
CA ILE A 346 15.45 12.26 -14.25
C ILE A 346 16.60 11.60 -13.49
N VAL A 347 17.04 12.25 -12.42
CA VAL A 347 18.20 11.82 -11.60
C VAL A 347 17.82 11.54 -10.14
N GLY A 348 16.60 11.91 -9.72
CA GLY A 348 16.09 11.58 -8.39
C GLY A 348 14.57 11.62 -8.30
N VAL A 349 14.01 10.85 -7.36
CA VAL A 349 12.57 10.78 -7.09
C VAL A 349 12.31 10.90 -5.59
N ILE A 350 11.38 11.76 -5.23
CA ILE A 350 10.79 11.92 -3.90
C ILE A 350 9.31 11.58 -4.02
N LEU A 351 8.92 10.39 -3.58
CA LEU A 351 7.54 9.91 -3.62
C LEU A 351 6.82 10.25 -2.30
N LEU A 352 5.62 10.85 -2.38
CA LEU A 352 4.85 11.31 -1.22
C LEU A 352 3.92 10.24 -0.62
N GLN A 353 4.20 8.97 -0.90
CA GLN A 353 3.48 7.80 -0.39
C GLN A 353 4.47 6.69 -0.01
N GLU A 354 4.05 5.76 0.87
CA GLU A 354 4.79 4.52 1.12
C GLU A 354 4.89 3.67 -0.13
N LEU A 355 6.01 2.96 -0.23
CA LEU A 355 6.28 2.00 -1.29
C LEU A 355 7.22 0.92 -0.73
N PRO A 356 6.94 -0.38 -0.93
CA PRO A 356 7.87 -1.45 -0.59
C PRO A 356 9.24 -1.21 -1.26
N HIS A 357 10.32 -1.43 -0.51
CA HIS A 357 11.69 -1.22 -1.02
C HIS A 357 12.01 -2.16 -2.18
N LEU A 358 11.45 -3.37 -2.12
CA LEU A 358 11.68 -4.43 -3.09
C LEU A 358 10.52 -4.53 -4.11
N SER A 359 9.64 -3.51 -4.16
CA SER A 359 8.64 -3.37 -5.22
C SER A 359 9.29 -3.27 -6.59
N HIS A 360 8.53 -3.57 -7.65
CA HIS A 360 9.04 -3.45 -9.01
C HIS A 360 9.57 -2.03 -9.31
N LEU A 361 8.88 -0.99 -8.85
CA LEU A 361 9.33 0.39 -9.03
C LEU A 361 10.65 0.67 -8.30
N GLY A 362 10.83 0.15 -7.08
CA GLY A 362 12.10 0.24 -6.35
C GLY A 362 13.25 -0.49 -7.06
N VAL A 363 12.99 -1.70 -7.56
CA VAL A 363 13.95 -2.50 -8.36
C VAL A 363 14.35 -1.75 -9.65
N ARG A 364 13.38 -1.16 -10.35
CA ARG A 364 13.60 -0.34 -11.56
C ARG A 364 14.49 0.86 -11.29
N ALA A 365 14.18 1.62 -10.24
CA ALA A 365 14.95 2.79 -9.86
C ALA A 365 16.42 2.45 -9.56
N ARG A 366 16.71 1.28 -8.95
CA ARG A 366 18.09 0.81 -8.72
C ARG A 366 18.81 0.50 -10.03
N GLN A 367 18.17 -0.25 -10.94
CA GLN A 367 18.74 -0.57 -12.25
C GLN A 367 19.06 0.69 -13.06
N GLU A 368 18.20 1.70 -12.96
CA GLU A 368 18.36 3.00 -13.61
C GLU A 368 19.29 3.96 -12.84
N LYS A 369 19.76 3.56 -11.65
CA LYS A 369 20.62 4.35 -10.74
C LYS A 369 20.04 5.71 -10.38
N VAL A 370 18.73 5.75 -10.19
CA VAL A 370 17.99 6.95 -9.78
C VAL A 370 17.83 6.93 -8.27
N ALA A 371 18.35 7.96 -7.58
CA ALA A 371 18.14 8.10 -6.15
C ALA A 371 16.64 8.22 -5.84
N PHE A 372 16.12 7.39 -4.94
CA PHE A 372 14.69 7.26 -4.70
C PHE A 372 14.42 7.21 -3.21
N VAL A 373 13.62 8.16 -2.73
CA VAL A 373 13.11 8.17 -1.34
C VAL A 373 11.60 8.31 -1.31
N THR A 374 10.98 7.84 -0.24
CA THR A 374 9.62 8.21 0.12
C THR A 374 9.63 9.19 1.29
N CYS A 375 8.65 10.09 1.34
CA CYS A 375 8.47 11.03 2.43
C CYS A 375 7.00 11.15 2.81
N GLU A 376 6.71 10.89 4.08
CA GLU A 376 5.34 10.91 4.62
C GLU A 376 5.15 11.96 5.70
N ASP A 377 6.19 12.75 5.99
CA ASP A 377 6.14 13.80 6.98
C ASP A 377 5.63 15.10 6.35
N ASN A 378 4.43 15.53 6.74
CA ASN A 378 3.80 16.74 6.21
C ASN A 378 4.66 18.00 6.37
N ASP A 379 5.45 18.11 7.44
CA ASP A 379 6.34 19.26 7.66
C ASP A 379 7.46 19.24 6.60
N ARG A 380 8.07 18.06 6.35
CA ARG A 380 9.10 17.87 5.32
C ARG A 380 8.54 18.07 3.92
N VAL A 381 7.36 17.50 3.61
CA VAL A 381 6.68 17.68 2.32
C VAL A 381 6.41 19.16 2.04
N SER A 382 5.94 19.90 3.04
CA SER A 382 5.70 21.35 2.93
C SER A 382 7.00 22.13 2.69
N GLU A 383 8.13 21.70 3.25
CA GLU A 383 9.44 22.28 2.98
C GLU A 383 9.92 22.02 1.54
N ILE A 384 9.76 20.78 1.05
CA ILE A 384 10.12 20.37 -0.31
C ILE A 384 9.27 21.13 -1.34
N GLN A 385 7.97 21.27 -1.11
CA GLN A 385 7.06 21.99 -2.01
C GLN A 385 7.46 23.47 -2.17
N LYS A 386 8.06 24.10 -1.15
CA LYS A 386 8.61 25.48 -1.25
C LYS A 386 9.88 25.57 -2.12
N LEU A 387 10.48 24.43 -2.45
CA LEU A 387 11.65 24.32 -3.33
C LEU A 387 11.28 23.96 -4.77
N CYS A 388 10.01 23.64 -5.07
CA CYS A 388 9.57 23.32 -6.43
C CYS A 388 9.92 24.47 -7.40
N GLY A 389 10.48 24.09 -8.55
CA GLY A 389 11.00 25.00 -9.57
C GLY A 389 12.43 25.51 -9.34
N LYS A 390 13.07 25.18 -8.21
CA LYS A 390 14.46 25.57 -7.91
C LYS A 390 15.43 24.43 -8.24
N TYR A 391 16.69 24.79 -8.49
CA TYR A 391 17.79 23.83 -8.59
C TYR A 391 18.24 23.42 -7.19
N VAL A 392 18.26 22.11 -6.91
CA VAL A 392 18.54 21.57 -5.58
C VAL A 392 19.59 20.47 -5.63
N ARG A 393 20.27 20.30 -4.49
CA ARG A 393 21.08 19.11 -4.18
C ARG A 393 20.25 18.19 -3.31
N PHE A 394 20.15 16.94 -3.73
CA PHE A 394 19.43 15.86 -3.06
C PHE A 394 20.43 14.77 -2.72
N GLU A 395 20.51 14.40 -1.45
CA GLU A 395 21.37 13.33 -0.95
C GLU A 395 20.54 12.38 -0.09
N ALA A 396 20.60 11.09 -0.40
CA ALA A 396 19.91 10.03 0.31
C ALA A 396 20.88 8.91 0.69
N SER A 397 20.84 8.49 1.96
CA SER A 397 21.67 7.41 2.51
C SER A 397 20.94 6.72 3.65
N SER A 398 21.46 5.59 4.13
CA SER A 398 20.95 4.92 5.34
C SER A 398 21.00 5.80 6.59
N ALA A 399 21.82 6.87 6.62
CA ALA A 399 21.90 7.82 7.72
C ALA A 399 20.84 8.94 7.66
N GLY A 400 20.19 9.16 6.52
CA GLY A 400 19.19 10.21 6.35
C GLY A 400 19.17 10.83 4.95
N VAL A 401 18.29 11.82 4.80
CA VAL A 401 18.02 12.51 3.54
C VAL A 401 18.17 14.03 3.71
N ASN A 402 18.90 14.66 2.80
CA ASN A 402 19.08 16.12 2.76
C ASN A 402 18.65 16.67 1.40
N VAL A 403 17.83 17.74 1.41
CA VAL A 403 17.45 18.50 0.22
C VAL A 403 17.70 19.97 0.48
N PHE A 404 18.58 20.60 -0.29
CA PHE A 404 18.89 22.02 -0.12
C PHE A 404 19.09 22.76 -1.45
N PRO A 405 18.76 24.06 -1.53
CA PRO A 405 18.98 24.86 -2.73
C PRO A 405 20.45 24.87 -3.14
N SER A 406 20.72 24.78 -4.44
CA SER A 406 22.06 24.96 -5.00
C SER A 406 22.06 26.10 -6.02
N SER A 407 23.11 26.92 -6.03
CA SER A 407 23.30 27.91 -7.09
C SER A 407 23.81 27.20 -8.34
N SER A 408 23.28 27.57 -9.50
CA SER A 408 23.52 26.92 -10.80
C SER A 408 24.91 27.22 -11.40
N ASP A 409 25.94 27.41 -10.57
CA ASP A 409 27.31 27.68 -11.01
C ASP A 409 28.30 27.18 -9.95
N ASN A 410 28.70 25.92 -10.06
CA ASN A 410 30.07 25.55 -9.75
C ASN A 410 30.43 24.32 -10.57
N SER A 411 31.52 24.49 -11.33
CA SER A 411 32.16 23.53 -12.21
C SER A 411 32.11 22.10 -11.70
N ILE A 412 31.83 21.19 -12.64
CA ILE A 412 32.12 19.76 -12.59
C ILE A 412 33.59 19.60 -12.17
N GLY A 413 33.81 19.50 -10.87
CA GLY A 413 35.05 19.04 -10.27
C GLY A 413 34.92 17.55 -10.07
N ASP A 414 35.83 16.81 -10.67
CA ASP A 414 36.06 15.39 -10.47
C ASP A 414 36.05 15.05 -8.96
N PHE A 415 34.99 14.40 -8.45
CA PHE A 415 34.92 14.00 -7.04
C PHE A 415 34.67 12.50 -6.92
N SER A 416 35.74 11.83 -6.50
CA SER A 416 35.83 10.40 -6.20
C SER A 416 34.93 9.99 -5.04
N LEU A 417 34.23 8.87 -5.26
CA LEU A 417 33.44 8.03 -4.35
C LEU A 417 34.25 7.41 -3.17
N LYS A 418 35.23 8.11 -2.60
CA LYS A 418 36.23 7.51 -1.69
C LYS A 418 36.02 7.67 -0.18
N ASN A 419 34.95 8.29 0.29
CA ASN A 419 34.73 8.48 1.74
C ASN A 419 33.43 7.87 2.26
N LEU A 420 33.06 6.67 1.79
CA LEU A 420 32.01 5.84 2.43
C LEU A 420 32.45 4.40 2.74
N SER A 421 33.74 4.06 2.64
CA SER A 421 34.24 2.75 3.06
C SER A 421 35.38 2.88 4.08
N GLY A 422 35.06 2.57 5.34
CA GLY A 422 36.04 2.39 6.40
C GLY A 422 36.81 1.08 6.19
N ASN A 423 38.08 1.23 5.79
CA ASN A 423 39.21 0.31 5.91
C ASN A 423 39.03 -1.21 5.63
N GLY A 424 39.61 -1.60 4.50
CA GLY A 424 40.75 -2.54 4.53
C GLY A 424 40.53 -3.86 3.82
N LEU A 425 40.81 -3.91 2.51
CA LEU A 425 41.39 -5.07 1.83
C LEU A 425 42.05 -4.59 0.53
N SER A 426 43.32 -4.96 0.36
CA SER A 426 44.16 -4.64 -0.80
C SER A 426 43.70 -5.44 -2.05
N PRO A 427 43.75 -4.85 -3.25
CA PRO A 427 43.29 -5.53 -4.45
C PRO A 427 44.32 -6.56 -4.92
N ILE A 428 43.92 -7.83 -4.90
CA ILE A 428 44.61 -8.90 -5.63
C ILE A 428 44.35 -8.69 -7.12
N LYS A 429 45.43 -8.53 -7.90
CA LYS A 429 45.39 -8.48 -9.37
C LYS A 429 44.82 -9.80 -9.91
N ALA A 430 43.60 -9.75 -10.47
CA ALA A 430 43.12 -10.77 -11.38
C ALA A 430 43.48 -10.36 -12.81
N SER A 431 44.50 -11.01 -13.37
CA SER A 431 44.77 -10.99 -14.80
C SER A 431 43.84 -11.97 -15.50
N GLY A 432 42.94 -11.46 -16.34
CA GLY A 432 42.09 -12.27 -17.20
C GLY A 432 41.19 -11.37 -18.05
N SER A 433 41.53 -11.22 -19.32
CA SER A 433 40.71 -10.56 -20.33
C SER A 433 39.39 -11.32 -20.49
N HIS A 434 38.28 -10.74 -20.05
CA HIS A 434 36.95 -11.19 -20.43
C HIS A 434 36.37 -10.17 -21.41
N ASP A 435 36.25 -10.58 -22.67
CA ASP A 435 35.49 -9.89 -23.71
C ASP A 435 34.05 -9.70 -23.24
N SER A 436 33.61 -8.46 -23.07
CA SER A 436 32.24 -8.10 -22.77
C SER A 436 31.44 -7.99 -24.08
N SER A 437 30.83 -9.09 -24.51
CA SER A 437 29.76 -9.09 -25.52
C SER A 437 28.53 -9.82 -24.99
N TRP A 438 27.65 -9.11 -24.30
CA TRP A 438 26.28 -9.59 -24.08
C TRP A 438 25.45 -9.25 -25.32
N ALA A 439 25.41 -10.18 -26.27
CA ALA A 439 24.57 -10.10 -27.44
C ALA A 439 23.12 -10.42 -27.07
N THR A 440 22.16 -9.65 -27.58
CA THR A 440 20.76 -10.08 -27.72
C THR A 440 20.75 -11.52 -28.20
N VAL A 441 20.12 -12.43 -27.46
CA VAL A 441 19.98 -13.82 -27.91
C VAL A 441 19.02 -13.77 -29.10
N LYS A 442 19.58 -13.66 -30.31
CA LYS A 442 18.84 -13.88 -31.54
C LYS A 442 18.27 -15.29 -31.42
N ALA A 443 16.96 -15.41 -31.31
CA ALA A 443 16.27 -16.67 -31.48
C ALA A 443 16.74 -17.23 -32.83
N SER A 444 17.59 -18.26 -32.78
CA SER A 444 18.00 -18.91 -34.00
C SER A 444 16.75 -19.54 -34.58
N HIS A 445 16.34 -19.11 -35.77
CA HIS A 445 15.54 -19.93 -36.67
C HIS A 445 16.37 -21.15 -37.13
N SER A 446 16.95 -21.90 -36.19
CA SER A 446 17.46 -23.23 -36.44
C SER A 446 16.25 -24.13 -36.43
N THR A 447 15.87 -24.58 -37.61
CA THR A 447 15.05 -25.75 -37.86
C THR A 447 15.73 -27.02 -37.34
N GLN A 448 16.13 -27.05 -36.06
CA GLN A 448 16.24 -28.28 -35.31
C GLN A 448 14.85 -28.54 -34.76
N SER A 449 14.26 -29.62 -35.26
CA SER A 449 12.88 -30.02 -35.03
C SER A 449 12.54 -30.09 -33.54
N VAL A 450 11.89 -29.06 -33.00
CA VAL A 450 10.78 -29.31 -32.07
C VAL A 450 9.62 -29.72 -32.96
N SER A 451 9.64 -30.98 -33.38
CA SER A 451 8.51 -31.59 -34.06
C SER A 451 7.34 -31.58 -33.08
N SER A 452 6.22 -30.97 -33.49
CA SER A 452 4.92 -30.85 -32.81
C SER A 452 4.85 -29.83 -31.66
N GLY A 453 3.83 -28.98 -31.70
CA GLY A 453 3.49 -27.98 -30.68
C GLY A 453 3.19 -28.62 -29.32
N GLY A 454 4.26 -28.90 -28.58
CA GLY A 454 4.22 -29.52 -27.26
C GLY A 454 4.71 -28.58 -26.17
N VAL A 455 4.41 -28.97 -24.94
CA VAL A 455 4.80 -28.30 -23.69
C VAL A 455 6.17 -28.84 -23.25
N ILE A 456 7.04 -27.97 -22.74
CA ILE A 456 8.33 -28.34 -22.13
C ILE A 456 8.14 -28.51 -20.61
N LEU A 457 8.68 -29.58 -20.02
CA LEU A 457 8.69 -29.73 -18.56
C LEU A 457 9.57 -28.66 -17.93
N LEU A 458 9.18 -28.13 -16.76
CA LEU A 458 9.95 -27.04 -16.12
C LEU A 458 11.42 -27.40 -15.88
N ALA A 459 11.72 -28.67 -15.56
CA ALA A 459 13.09 -29.16 -15.37
C ALA A 459 13.96 -29.07 -16.64
N ASP A 460 13.34 -29.07 -17.82
CA ASP A 460 14.02 -29.02 -19.13
C ASP A 460 14.02 -27.60 -19.73
N ALA A 461 13.45 -26.62 -19.03
CA ALA A 461 13.36 -25.24 -19.48
C ALA A 461 14.74 -24.58 -19.56
N ASN A 462 15.01 -23.89 -20.67
CA ASN A 462 16.25 -23.15 -20.89
C ASN A 462 15.98 -21.78 -21.53
N THR A 463 16.95 -20.88 -21.47
CA THR A 463 16.77 -19.49 -21.91
C THR A 463 16.45 -19.35 -23.40
N GLN A 464 16.92 -20.28 -24.25
CA GLN A 464 16.74 -20.22 -25.70
C GLN A 464 15.33 -20.64 -26.15
N THR A 465 14.65 -21.49 -25.39
CA THR A 465 13.29 -21.98 -25.72
C THR A 465 12.19 -21.38 -24.84
N SER A 466 12.56 -20.93 -23.64
CA SER A 466 11.61 -20.70 -22.54
C SER A 466 11.75 -19.32 -21.88
N GLY A 467 12.78 -18.54 -22.21
CA GLY A 467 13.08 -17.26 -21.55
C GLY A 467 13.82 -17.42 -20.21
N SER A 468 14.32 -16.32 -19.65
CA SER A 468 15.13 -16.30 -18.43
C SER A 468 14.36 -16.78 -17.20
N LYS A 469 13.13 -16.29 -17.03
CA LYS A 469 12.27 -16.59 -15.87
C LYS A 469 11.97 -18.08 -15.76
N ALA A 470 11.46 -18.69 -16.82
CA ALA A 470 11.15 -20.13 -16.82
C ALA A 470 12.41 -21.01 -16.63
N ALA A 471 13.53 -20.64 -17.25
CA ALA A 471 14.80 -21.35 -17.08
C ALA A 471 15.32 -21.27 -15.63
N ALA A 472 15.20 -20.10 -14.99
CA ALA A 472 15.56 -19.91 -13.59
C ALA A 472 14.69 -20.77 -12.66
N CYS A 473 13.38 -20.85 -12.93
CA CYS A 473 12.46 -21.73 -12.19
C CYS A 473 12.80 -23.23 -12.36
N GLY A 474 13.22 -23.66 -13.56
CA GLY A 474 13.73 -25.01 -13.80
C GLY A 474 14.99 -25.34 -12.98
N HIS A 475 15.93 -24.39 -12.91
CA HIS A 475 17.12 -24.54 -12.08
C HIS A 475 16.77 -24.56 -10.58
N LEU A 476 15.86 -23.70 -10.13
CA LEU A 476 15.36 -23.70 -8.75
C LEU A 476 14.78 -25.06 -8.35
N ALA A 477 14.01 -25.71 -9.22
CA ALA A 477 13.45 -27.05 -8.94
C ALA A 477 14.55 -28.09 -8.68
N SER A 478 15.68 -27.99 -9.39
CA SER A 478 16.86 -28.84 -9.17
C SER A 478 17.57 -28.51 -7.84
N LEU A 479 17.63 -27.22 -7.48
CA LEU A 479 18.23 -26.76 -6.22
C LEU A 479 17.38 -27.13 -5.00
N ALA A 480 16.05 -27.14 -5.12
CA ALA A 480 15.13 -27.56 -4.06
C ALA A 480 15.46 -28.98 -3.57
N ALA A 481 15.70 -29.92 -4.48
CA ALA A 481 16.00 -31.32 -4.16
C ALA A 481 17.28 -31.52 -3.33
N ILE A 482 18.25 -30.60 -3.41
CA ILE A 482 19.47 -30.65 -2.60
C ILE A 482 19.39 -29.77 -1.34
N SER A 483 18.41 -28.86 -1.28
CA SER A 483 18.26 -27.89 -0.18
C SER A 483 17.91 -28.55 1.16
N ASP A 484 17.23 -29.70 1.14
CA ASP A 484 16.83 -30.48 2.33
C ASP A 484 18.00 -30.94 3.21
N LYS A 485 19.21 -31.01 2.63
CA LYS A 485 20.43 -31.45 3.31
C LYS A 485 21.33 -30.28 3.69
N VAL A 486 20.89 -29.05 3.45
CA VAL A 486 21.67 -27.83 3.69
C VAL A 486 21.15 -27.13 4.93
N TYR A 487 22.08 -26.82 5.83
CA TYR A 487 21.81 -26.09 7.05
C TYR A 487 22.79 -24.93 7.14
N SER A 488 22.34 -23.82 7.72
CA SER A 488 23.23 -22.76 8.18
C SER A 488 24.13 -23.25 9.32
N ASP A 489 25.17 -22.47 9.64
CA ASP A 489 26.07 -22.75 10.76
C ASP A 489 25.33 -22.83 12.10
N GLN A 490 24.14 -22.20 12.19
CA GLN A 490 23.26 -22.24 13.37
C GLN A 490 22.24 -23.39 13.35
N GLY A 491 22.37 -24.34 12.42
CA GLY A 491 21.50 -25.50 12.31
C GLY A 491 20.11 -25.21 11.74
N VAL A 492 19.90 -24.03 11.14
CA VAL A 492 18.63 -23.68 10.49
C VAL A 492 18.60 -24.24 9.07
N PRO A 493 17.58 -25.03 8.68
CA PRO A 493 17.50 -25.63 7.35
C PRO A 493 17.29 -24.55 6.28
N ALA A 494 17.95 -24.74 5.13
CA ALA A 494 17.74 -23.94 3.93
C ALA A 494 16.74 -24.62 2.97
N SER A 495 15.88 -25.50 3.47
CA SER A 495 14.95 -26.27 2.67
C SER A 495 13.83 -25.41 2.10
N PHE A 496 13.56 -25.57 0.81
CA PHE A 496 12.46 -24.92 0.11
C PHE A 496 11.91 -25.81 -1.01
N ASN A 497 10.69 -25.52 -1.42
CA ASN A 497 10.01 -26.16 -2.55
C ASN A 497 9.87 -25.19 -3.72
N VAL A 498 9.55 -25.72 -4.90
CA VAL A 498 9.22 -24.93 -6.10
C VAL A 498 7.90 -25.44 -6.64
N PRO A 499 6.95 -24.57 -7.03
CA PRO A 499 5.70 -25.00 -7.62
C PRO A 499 5.93 -25.86 -8.85
N ALA A 500 5.14 -26.94 -8.99
CA ALA A 500 5.14 -27.73 -10.21
C ALA A 500 4.78 -26.83 -11.40
N GLY A 501 5.43 -27.05 -12.54
CA GLY A 501 5.24 -26.18 -13.69
C GLY A 501 5.60 -26.81 -15.02
N ALA A 502 5.22 -26.12 -16.08
CA ALA A 502 5.51 -26.45 -17.46
C ALA A 502 5.60 -25.16 -18.30
N VAL A 503 6.18 -25.25 -19.49
CA VAL A 503 6.42 -24.09 -20.35
C VAL A 503 5.83 -24.30 -21.72
N ILE A 504 5.07 -23.32 -22.20
CA ILE A 504 4.72 -23.17 -23.60
C ILE A 504 5.86 -22.38 -24.27
N PRO A 505 6.66 -23.00 -25.17
CA PRO A 505 7.91 -22.41 -25.64
C PRO A 505 7.71 -21.27 -26.65
N PHE A 506 8.78 -20.52 -26.91
CA PHE A 506 8.85 -19.59 -28.04
C PHE A 506 8.46 -20.27 -29.36
N GLY A 507 7.85 -19.52 -30.29
CA GLY A 507 7.29 -20.06 -31.53
C GLY A 507 5.83 -20.51 -31.40
N SER A 508 5.31 -20.71 -30.18
CA SER A 508 3.91 -21.17 -29.99
C SER A 508 2.87 -20.13 -30.42
N MET A 509 3.12 -18.85 -30.14
CA MET A 509 2.26 -17.75 -30.59
C MET A 509 2.29 -17.64 -32.12
N GLU A 510 3.48 -17.78 -32.72
CA GLU A 510 3.67 -17.74 -34.17
C GLU A 510 2.92 -18.88 -34.87
N LEU A 511 2.96 -20.09 -34.30
CA LEU A 511 2.15 -21.22 -34.78
C LEU A 511 0.64 -20.92 -34.69
N ALA A 512 0.18 -20.31 -33.60
CA ALA A 512 -1.22 -19.90 -33.46
C ALA A 512 -1.61 -18.82 -34.49
N LEU A 513 -0.72 -17.87 -34.78
CA LEU A 513 -0.91 -16.85 -35.83
C LEU A 513 -1.01 -17.48 -37.23
N GLU A 514 -0.21 -18.52 -37.51
CA GLU A 514 -0.26 -19.29 -38.77
C GLU A 514 -1.59 -20.03 -38.92
N GLN A 515 -2.05 -20.71 -37.87
CA GLN A 515 -3.33 -21.43 -37.87
C GLN A 515 -4.53 -20.49 -38.08
N ASN A 516 -4.48 -19.31 -37.46
CA ASN A 516 -5.50 -18.26 -37.61
C ASN A 516 -5.33 -17.40 -38.88
N LYS A 517 -4.39 -17.74 -39.77
CA LYS A 517 -4.10 -17.01 -41.03
C LYS A 517 -3.86 -15.51 -40.85
N SER A 518 -3.37 -15.11 -39.68
CA SER A 518 -3.26 -13.70 -39.25
C SER A 518 -1.84 -13.14 -39.30
N VAL A 519 -0.85 -13.96 -39.69
CA VAL A 519 0.57 -13.59 -39.78
C VAL A 519 0.82 -12.32 -40.61
N LYS A 520 0.13 -12.16 -41.76
CA LYS A 520 0.31 -10.99 -42.63
C LYS A 520 -0.13 -9.70 -41.95
N THR A 521 -1.32 -9.71 -41.34
CA THR A 521 -1.87 -8.57 -40.59
C THR A 521 -0.97 -8.22 -39.42
N PHE A 522 -0.55 -9.23 -38.65
CA PHE A 522 0.35 -9.07 -37.52
C PHE A 522 1.69 -8.42 -37.90
N ARG A 523 2.35 -8.91 -38.96
CA ARG A 523 3.61 -8.31 -39.45
C ARG A 523 3.43 -6.87 -39.91
N SER A 524 2.33 -6.56 -40.60
CA SER A 524 2.02 -5.18 -41.02
C SER A 524 1.83 -4.23 -39.83
N LEU A 525 1.12 -4.67 -38.78
CA LEU A 525 0.94 -3.89 -37.56
C LEU A 525 2.27 -3.71 -36.81
N LEU A 526 3.11 -4.75 -36.73
CA LEU A 526 4.45 -4.65 -36.17
C LEU A 526 5.35 -3.67 -36.93
N GLU A 527 5.32 -3.66 -38.27
CA GLU A 527 6.13 -2.70 -39.04
C GLU A 527 5.68 -1.25 -38.81
N GLN A 528 4.37 -1.01 -38.74
CA GLN A 528 3.81 0.31 -38.43
C GLN A 528 4.17 0.77 -37.02
N ILE A 529 4.13 -0.15 -36.04
CA ILE A 529 4.42 0.17 -34.65
C ILE A 529 5.89 0.48 -34.39
N GLU A 530 6.82 0.18 -35.29
CA GLU A 530 8.22 0.63 -35.15
C GLU A 530 8.37 2.14 -35.34
N THR A 531 7.55 2.74 -36.20
CA THR A 531 7.69 4.15 -36.63
C THR A 531 6.56 5.07 -36.15
N ALA A 532 5.53 4.51 -35.50
CA ALA A 532 4.37 5.26 -35.02
C ALA A 532 4.72 6.39 -34.05
N LYS A 533 4.11 7.56 -34.25
CA LYS A 533 4.33 8.74 -33.41
C LYS A 533 3.57 8.66 -32.10
N LEU A 534 4.14 9.26 -31.05
CA LEU A 534 3.48 9.42 -29.74
C LEU A 534 2.33 10.43 -29.82
N GLU A 535 2.51 11.49 -30.60
CA GLU A 535 1.52 12.57 -30.78
C GLU A 535 0.36 12.08 -31.67
N GLY A 536 -0.88 12.32 -31.24
CA GLY A 536 -2.09 11.99 -32.01
C GLY A 536 -2.68 10.59 -31.79
N GLY A 537 -2.14 9.81 -30.84
CA GLY A 537 -2.72 8.52 -30.41
C GLY A 537 -2.58 7.38 -31.42
N GLU A 538 -1.67 7.50 -32.40
CA GLU A 538 -1.41 6.47 -33.42
C GLU A 538 -0.82 5.20 -32.79
N LEU A 539 0.21 5.36 -31.95
CA LEU A 539 0.83 4.26 -31.22
C LEU A 539 -0.21 3.49 -30.40
N ASP A 540 -1.06 4.20 -29.66
CA ASP A 540 -2.07 3.59 -28.80
C ASP A 540 -3.03 2.73 -29.63
N LYS A 541 -3.52 3.24 -30.78
CA LYS A 541 -4.38 2.46 -31.68
C LYS A 541 -3.69 1.19 -32.18
N LEU A 542 -2.43 1.27 -32.58
CA LEU A 542 -1.68 0.09 -33.06
C LEU A 542 -1.44 -0.93 -31.94
N CYS A 543 -1.12 -0.48 -30.72
CA CYS A 543 -1.02 -1.34 -29.54
C CYS A 543 -2.34 -2.07 -29.27
N HIS A 544 -3.48 -1.37 -29.30
CA HIS A 544 -4.79 -2.00 -29.12
C HIS A 544 -5.09 -3.01 -30.22
N GLN A 545 -4.83 -2.67 -31.49
CA GLN A 545 -5.05 -3.60 -32.61
C GLN A 545 -4.18 -4.87 -32.53
N LEU A 546 -2.93 -4.75 -32.10
CA LEU A 546 -2.05 -5.90 -31.86
C LEU A 546 -2.55 -6.74 -30.68
N GLN A 547 -2.93 -6.11 -29.57
CA GLN A 547 -3.45 -6.81 -28.40
C GLN A 547 -4.76 -7.54 -28.73
N ASP A 548 -5.70 -6.91 -29.44
CA ASP A 548 -6.95 -7.53 -29.86
C ASP A 548 -6.70 -8.73 -30.78
N LEU A 549 -5.78 -8.59 -31.74
CA LEU A 549 -5.41 -9.67 -32.64
C LEU A 549 -4.82 -10.86 -31.89
N VAL A 550 -3.87 -10.60 -30.99
CA VAL A 550 -3.17 -11.65 -30.22
C VAL A 550 -4.09 -12.30 -29.19
N SER A 551 -4.96 -11.53 -28.55
CA SER A 551 -5.94 -12.02 -27.58
C SER A 551 -7.02 -12.91 -28.22
N SER A 552 -7.24 -12.77 -29.53
CA SER A 552 -8.18 -13.61 -30.30
C SER A 552 -7.59 -14.96 -30.76
N LEU A 553 -6.30 -15.21 -30.51
CA LEU A 553 -5.65 -16.43 -30.96
C LEU A 553 -6.09 -17.64 -30.15
N GLN A 554 -6.44 -18.72 -30.85
CA GLN A 554 -6.68 -20.03 -30.26
C GLN A 554 -5.38 -20.81 -30.10
N LEU A 555 -5.23 -21.52 -28.98
CA LEU A 555 -4.05 -22.36 -28.76
C LEU A 555 -4.14 -23.62 -29.62
N PRO A 556 -2.99 -24.14 -30.10
CA PRO A 556 -2.93 -25.48 -30.64
C PRO A 556 -3.44 -26.52 -29.64
N LYS A 557 -4.40 -27.35 -30.03
CA LYS A 557 -5.02 -28.39 -29.18
C LYS A 557 -4.03 -29.28 -28.43
N GLY A 558 -2.90 -29.63 -29.06
CA GLY A 558 -1.86 -30.46 -28.45
C GLY A 558 -1.22 -29.83 -27.21
N ILE A 559 -1.21 -28.50 -27.08
CA ILE A 559 -0.74 -27.80 -25.88
C ILE A 559 -1.74 -27.99 -24.74
N ILE A 560 -3.04 -27.78 -25.01
CA ILE A 560 -4.11 -27.93 -24.02
C ILE A 560 -4.14 -29.35 -23.47
N GLU A 561 -4.16 -30.35 -24.36
CA GLU A 561 -4.13 -31.78 -23.99
C GLU A 561 -2.86 -32.16 -23.22
N SER A 562 -1.75 -31.44 -23.41
CA SER A 562 -0.52 -31.67 -22.65
C SER A 562 -0.61 -31.07 -21.24
N ILE A 563 -1.17 -29.87 -21.09
CA ILE A 563 -1.39 -29.22 -19.79
C ILE A 563 -2.39 -30.03 -18.94
N GLU A 564 -3.50 -30.46 -19.53
CA GLU A 564 -4.50 -31.30 -18.84
C GLU A 564 -3.93 -32.64 -18.33
N ARG A 565 -2.92 -33.19 -19.02
CA ARG A 565 -2.22 -34.41 -18.57
C ARG A 565 -1.19 -34.16 -17.49
N LEU A 566 -0.58 -32.97 -17.46
CA LEU A 566 0.48 -32.62 -16.52
C LEU A 566 -0.07 -32.19 -15.15
N PHE A 567 -1.23 -31.51 -15.14
CA PHE A 567 -1.84 -30.99 -13.91
C PHE A 567 -3.15 -31.69 -13.60
N PRO A 568 -3.38 -32.13 -12.34
CA PRO A 568 -4.67 -32.65 -11.91
C PRO A 568 -5.80 -31.64 -12.17
N SER A 569 -7.00 -32.12 -12.51
CA SER A 569 -8.14 -31.29 -12.92
C SER A 569 -8.65 -30.30 -11.86
N ASN A 570 -8.35 -30.55 -10.59
CA ASN A 570 -8.69 -29.72 -9.43
C ASN A 570 -7.55 -28.75 -9.02
N THR A 571 -6.45 -28.74 -9.76
CA THR A 571 -5.34 -27.81 -9.52
C THR A 571 -5.73 -26.42 -10.01
N CYS A 572 -5.24 -25.41 -9.32
CA CYS A 572 -5.33 -24.03 -9.78
C CYS A 572 -3.96 -23.61 -10.33
N LEU A 573 -3.93 -22.89 -11.45
CA LEU A 573 -2.71 -22.50 -12.14
C LEU A 573 -2.53 -20.98 -12.15
N ILE A 574 -1.27 -20.56 -12.29
CA ILE A 574 -0.88 -19.21 -12.68
C ILE A 574 -0.15 -19.28 -14.01
N VAL A 575 -0.53 -18.40 -14.94
CA VAL A 575 0.01 -18.32 -16.29
C VAL A 575 0.86 -17.06 -16.39
N ARG A 576 2.18 -17.23 -16.45
CA ARG A 576 3.16 -16.14 -16.31
C ARG A 576 3.93 -15.92 -17.61
N SER A 577 4.21 -14.66 -17.91
CA SER A 577 5.13 -14.25 -18.98
C SER A 577 6.58 -14.71 -18.73
N SER A 578 7.28 -15.10 -19.80
CA SER A 578 8.72 -15.36 -19.81
C SER A 578 9.29 -14.99 -21.18
N ALA A 579 9.52 -13.69 -21.42
CA ALA A 579 10.00 -13.20 -22.71
C ALA A 579 11.53 -13.33 -22.88
N ASN A 580 12.00 -13.32 -24.13
CA ASN A 580 13.44 -13.33 -24.46
C ASN A 580 14.14 -11.98 -24.22
N VAL A 581 13.33 -10.93 -24.02
CA VAL A 581 13.75 -9.55 -23.78
C VAL A 581 13.56 -9.15 -22.31
N GLU A 582 13.35 -10.12 -21.42
CA GLU A 582 13.40 -9.88 -19.98
C GLU A 582 14.85 -9.70 -19.51
N ASP A 583 15.06 -8.81 -18.54
CA ASP A 583 16.35 -8.59 -17.86
C ASP A 583 17.51 -8.13 -18.78
N LEU A 584 17.21 -7.43 -19.88
CA LEU A 584 18.24 -6.83 -20.74
C LEU A 584 18.93 -5.64 -20.04
N ALA A 585 20.24 -5.47 -20.26
CA ALA A 585 20.98 -4.34 -19.73
C ALA A 585 20.37 -3.00 -20.22
N GLY A 586 19.87 -2.18 -19.29
CA GLY A 586 19.19 -0.91 -19.60
C GLY A 586 17.67 -1.02 -19.81
N MET A 587 17.06 -2.19 -19.61
CA MET A 587 15.61 -2.39 -19.66
C MET A 587 15.16 -3.22 -18.46
N SER A 588 14.29 -2.65 -17.62
CA SER A 588 13.70 -3.44 -16.54
C SER A 588 12.39 -4.09 -16.98
N ALA A 589 12.36 -5.42 -16.96
CA ALA A 589 11.14 -6.17 -17.25
C ALA A 589 10.29 -6.46 -16.00
N ALA A 590 10.71 -6.01 -14.81
CA ALA A 590 9.98 -6.20 -13.56
C ALA A 590 8.56 -5.60 -13.68
N GLY A 591 7.54 -6.46 -13.60
CA GLY A 591 6.13 -6.07 -13.77
C GLY A 591 5.78 -5.52 -15.17
N LEU A 592 6.56 -5.79 -16.21
CA LEU A 592 6.30 -5.24 -17.55
C LEU A 592 5.23 -6.01 -18.33
N TYR A 593 5.13 -7.31 -18.06
CA TYR A 593 4.26 -8.26 -18.76
C TYR A 593 3.32 -8.94 -17.77
N GLU A 594 2.20 -9.45 -18.28
CA GLU A 594 1.12 -9.99 -17.45
C GLU A 594 1.47 -11.34 -16.81
N SER A 595 0.83 -11.58 -15.66
CA SER A 595 0.72 -12.90 -15.02
C SER A 595 -0.72 -13.10 -14.58
N ILE A 596 -1.40 -14.11 -15.13
CA ILE A 596 -2.83 -14.35 -14.88
C ILE A 596 -2.97 -15.42 -13.79
N PRO A 597 -3.42 -15.07 -12.58
CA PRO A 597 -3.62 -16.01 -11.48
C PRO A 597 -4.93 -16.78 -11.64
N ASN A 598 -5.16 -17.72 -10.73
CA ASN A 598 -6.44 -18.40 -10.55
C ASN A 598 -7.04 -19.06 -11.82
N VAL A 599 -6.22 -19.74 -12.62
CA VAL A 599 -6.62 -20.33 -13.92
C VAL A 599 -6.88 -21.83 -13.79
N SER A 600 -8.06 -22.29 -14.22
CA SER A 600 -8.39 -23.72 -14.25
C SER A 600 -7.77 -24.44 -15.45
N PRO A 601 -7.01 -25.54 -15.28
CA PRO A 601 -6.57 -26.38 -16.40
C PRO A 601 -7.73 -27.13 -17.05
N SER A 602 -8.82 -27.39 -16.33
CA SER A 602 -9.97 -28.16 -16.81
C SER A 602 -11.02 -27.31 -17.53
N ASN A 603 -10.80 -26.00 -17.63
CA ASN A 603 -11.58 -25.08 -18.44
C ASN A 603 -10.71 -24.53 -19.59
N PRO A 604 -10.69 -25.20 -20.77
CA PRO A 604 -9.85 -24.80 -21.89
C PRO A 604 -10.04 -23.34 -22.28
N THR A 605 -11.27 -22.83 -22.29
CA THR A 605 -11.55 -21.43 -22.67
C THR A 605 -10.85 -20.44 -21.74
N VAL A 606 -10.91 -20.66 -20.42
CA VAL A 606 -10.26 -19.77 -19.44
C VAL A 606 -8.74 -19.86 -19.57
N PHE A 607 -8.20 -21.08 -19.72
CA PHE A 607 -6.77 -21.29 -19.91
C PHE A 607 -6.24 -20.67 -21.21
N GLU A 608 -6.94 -20.86 -22.34
CA GLU A 608 -6.60 -20.26 -23.63
C GLU A 608 -6.60 -18.74 -23.54
N ASN A 609 -7.64 -18.15 -22.95
CA ASN A 609 -7.73 -16.71 -22.75
C ASN A 609 -6.57 -16.17 -21.90
N ALA A 610 -6.19 -16.87 -20.82
CA ALA A 610 -5.07 -16.48 -19.98
C ALA A 610 -3.74 -16.50 -20.75
N VAL A 611 -3.49 -17.54 -21.55
CA VAL A 611 -2.27 -17.62 -22.38
C VAL A 611 -2.26 -16.52 -23.45
N ALA A 612 -3.40 -16.28 -24.11
CA ALA A 612 -3.53 -15.24 -25.13
C ALA A 612 -3.33 -13.83 -24.56
N GLN A 613 -3.82 -13.57 -23.34
CA GLN A 613 -3.57 -12.32 -22.61
C GLN A 613 -2.09 -12.14 -22.27
N VAL A 614 -1.40 -13.20 -21.82
CA VAL A 614 0.05 -13.16 -21.58
C VAL A 614 0.81 -12.85 -22.87
N TRP A 615 0.45 -13.45 -24.00
CA TRP A 615 1.05 -13.10 -25.29
C TRP A 615 0.75 -11.66 -25.71
N ALA A 616 -0.50 -11.21 -25.55
CA ALA A 616 -0.93 -9.86 -25.89
C ALA A 616 -0.18 -8.81 -25.04
N SER A 617 0.20 -9.15 -23.81
CA SER A 617 0.95 -8.27 -22.92
C SER A 617 2.29 -7.78 -23.50
N LEU A 618 2.87 -8.53 -24.46
CA LEU A 618 4.02 -8.05 -25.22
C LEU A 618 3.74 -6.69 -25.87
N TYR A 619 2.52 -6.43 -26.33
CA TYR A 619 2.16 -5.27 -27.14
C TYR A 619 1.37 -4.21 -26.37
N THR A 620 1.42 -4.25 -25.03
CA THR A 620 0.93 -3.10 -24.24
C THR A 620 1.74 -1.87 -24.63
N ARG A 621 1.10 -0.70 -24.53
CA ARG A 621 1.74 0.59 -24.79
C ARG A 621 3.06 0.73 -24.02
N ARG A 622 3.05 0.33 -22.76
CA ARG A 622 4.21 0.38 -21.86
C ARG A 622 5.34 -0.52 -22.39
N ALA A 623 5.06 -1.78 -22.67
CA ALA A 623 6.07 -2.72 -23.15
C ALA A 623 6.70 -2.28 -24.49
N VAL A 624 5.89 -1.73 -25.40
CA VAL A 624 6.38 -1.18 -26.68
C VAL A 624 7.32 0.01 -26.44
N LEU A 625 6.94 0.96 -25.58
CA LEU A 625 7.76 2.12 -25.26
C LEU A 625 9.07 1.75 -24.54
N SER A 626 9.00 0.84 -23.58
CA SER A 626 10.15 0.31 -22.86
C SER A 626 11.18 -0.28 -23.83
N ARG A 627 10.73 -1.11 -24.77
CA ARG A 627 11.60 -1.67 -25.82
C ARG A 627 12.14 -0.61 -26.77
N ARG A 628 11.35 0.38 -27.17
CA ARG A 628 11.82 1.51 -27.99
C ARG A 628 12.93 2.29 -27.28
N ALA A 629 12.77 2.56 -25.98
CA ALA A 629 13.76 3.25 -25.15
C ALA A 629 15.07 2.43 -25.04
N ALA A 630 14.95 1.10 -24.92
CA ALA A 630 16.08 0.19 -24.91
C ALA A 630 16.69 -0.09 -26.30
N GLY A 631 16.12 0.47 -27.38
CA GLY A 631 16.58 0.23 -28.75
C GLY A 631 16.31 -1.19 -29.27
N VAL A 632 15.37 -1.91 -28.65
CA VAL A 632 14.98 -3.27 -29.03
C VAL A 632 13.85 -3.21 -30.07
N PRO A 633 14.05 -3.74 -31.30
CA PRO A 633 12.98 -3.83 -32.28
C PRO A 633 11.83 -4.69 -31.76
N GLN A 634 10.60 -4.25 -31.99
CA GLN A 634 9.38 -4.92 -31.56
C GLN A 634 9.27 -6.33 -32.15
N LYS A 635 9.77 -6.53 -33.37
CA LYS A 635 9.82 -7.83 -34.05
C LYS A 635 10.80 -8.85 -33.46
N GLU A 636 11.73 -8.41 -32.60
CA GLU A 636 12.72 -9.31 -31.95
C GLU A 636 12.22 -9.83 -30.60
N ALA A 637 11.10 -9.29 -30.09
CA ALA A 637 10.48 -9.76 -28.86
C ALA A 637 9.60 -10.99 -29.12
N THR A 638 9.84 -12.05 -28.35
CA THR A 638 9.07 -13.30 -28.36
C THR A 638 8.71 -13.70 -26.93
N MET A 639 7.52 -14.28 -26.74
CA MET A 639 7.00 -14.66 -25.43
C MET A 639 6.86 -16.18 -25.31
N ALA A 640 7.51 -16.76 -24.31
CA ALA A 640 7.18 -18.08 -23.79
C ALA A 640 6.25 -17.87 -22.58
N VAL A 641 5.51 -18.92 -22.22
CA VAL A 641 4.54 -18.84 -21.13
C VAL A 641 4.86 -19.92 -20.11
N LEU A 642 5.17 -19.49 -18.89
CA LEU A 642 5.41 -20.34 -17.74
C LEU A 642 4.06 -20.61 -17.06
N VAL A 643 3.64 -21.87 -17.06
CA VAL A 643 2.43 -22.35 -16.39
C VAL A 643 2.85 -23.03 -15.10
N GLN A 644 2.43 -22.52 -13.95
CA GLN A 644 2.78 -23.07 -12.64
C GLN A 644 1.55 -23.34 -11.80
N GLU A 645 1.67 -24.25 -10.84
CA GLU A 645 0.69 -24.39 -9.77
C GLU A 645 0.55 -23.08 -8.98
N MET A 646 -0.70 -22.62 -8.82
CA MET A 646 -1.04 -21.45 -8.03
C MET A 646 -1.10 -21.83 -6.56
N LEU A 647 -0.22 -21.23 -5.77
CA LEU A 647 -0.20 -21.42 -4.33
C LEU A 647 -1.21 -20.50 -3.64
N SER A 648 -1.73 -20.95 -2.50
CA SER A 648 -2.58 -20.15 -1.60
C SER A 648 -1.81 -19.90 -0.29
N PRO A 649 -0.89 -18.91 -0.26
CA PRO A 649 0.00 -18.69 0.87
C PRO A 649 -0.64 -17.92 2.02
N ASP A 650 -0.11 -18.17 3.23
CA ASP A 650 -0.40 -17.35 4.41
C ASP A 650 0.32 -15.98 4.32
N ILE A 651 1.56 -16.02 3.83
CA ILE A 651 2.41 -14.85 3.59
C ILE A 651 3.26 -15.05 2.33
N SER A 652 3.60 -13.95 1.68
CA SER A 652 4.53 -13.86 0.56
C SER A 652 5.73 -13.00 0.93
N PHE A 653 6.85 -13.18 0.23
CA PHE A 653 8.07 -12.43 0.52
C PHE A 653 8.92 -12.18 -0.73
N VAL A 654 9.71 -11.11 -0.66
CA VAL A 654 10.84 -10.82 -1.55
C VAL A 654 12.10 -10.72 -0.70
N LEU A 655 13.19 -11.36 -1.12
CA LEU A 655 14.49 -11.32 -0.44
C LEU A 655 15.53 -10.66 -1.34
N HIS A 656 16.31 -9.75 -0.77
CA HIS A 656 17.57 -9.32 -1.33
C HIS A 656 18.72 -9.88 -0.48
N THR A 657 19.67 -10.57 -1.10
CA THR A 657 20.80 -11.18 -0.37
C THR A 657 21.98 -10.23 -0.16
N LEU A 658 21.90 -9.02 -0.70
CA LEU A 658 22.76 -7.88 -0.39
C LEU A 658 21.85 -6.75 0.10
N SER A 659 22.19 -6.05 1.19
CA SER A 659 21.31 -4.96 1.66
C SER A 659 21.05 -3.94 0.54
N PRO A 660 19.77 -3.63 0.23
CA PRO A 660 19.41 -2.67 -0.80
C PRO A 660 19.71 -1.21 -0.44
N THR A 661 20.05 -0.92 0.83
CA THR A 661 20.21 0.46 1.33
C THR A 661 21.65 0.81 1.67
N ASP A 662 22.42 -0.09 2.26
CA ASP A 662 23.82 0.14 2.64
C ASP A 662 24.83 -0.79 1.94
N HIS A 663 24.34 -1.74 1.13
CA HIS A 663 25.14 -2.75 0.44
C HIS A 663 26.00 -3.63 1.37
N ASP A 664 25.58 -3.86 2.62
CA ASP A 664 26.23 -4.84 3.48
C ASP A 664 25.92 -6.27 3.00
N ASP A 665 26.97 -7.03 2.66
CA ASP A 665 26.90 -8.39 2.14
C ASP A 665 26.73 -9.45 3.22
N LYS A 666 26.69 -9.06 4.50
CA LYS A 666 26.49 -9.96 5.65
C LYS A 666 25.02 -10.23 5.96
N TYR A 667 24.11 -9.47 5.36
CA TYR A 667 22.69 -9.52 5.67
C TYR A 667 21.85 -9.97 4.47
N VAL A 668 20.79 -10.71 4.76
CA VAL A 668 19.66 -10.91 3.85
C VAL A 668 18.51 -10.06 4.37
N GLU A 669 17.98 -9.19 3.53
CA GLU A 669 16.80 -8.39 3.84
C GLU A 669 15.57 -8.97 3.18
N ALA A 670 14.50 -9.11 3.96
CA ALA A 670 13.23 -9.66 3.53
C ALA A 670 12.13 -8.61 3.68
N GLU A 671 11.36 -8.38 2.62
CA GLU A 671 10.06 -7.74 2.69
C GLU A 671 8.97 -8.79 2.58
N ILE A 672 8.02 -8.78 3.50
CA ILE A 672 7.00 -9.82 3.66
C ILE A 672 5.62 -9.15 3.69
N ALA A 673 4.63 -9.76 3.02
CA ALA A 673 3.24 -9.31 3.01
C ALA A 673 2.27 -10.47 3.32
N PRO A 674 1.06 -10.17 3.81
CA PRO A 674 0.01 -11.17 3.99
C PRO A 674 -0.56 -11.61 2.64
N GLY A 675 -0.88 -12.90 2.49
CA GLY A 675 -1.45 -13.43 1.25
C GLY A 675 -0.48 -13.40 0.06
N LEU A 676 -1.02 -13.17 -1.14
CA LEU A 676 -0.29 -13.23 -2.41
C LEU A 676 0.81 -12.14 -2.55
N GLY A 677 1.89 -12.52 -3.26
CA GLY A 677 3.06 -11.67 -3.51
C GLY A 677 2.79 -10.41 -4.33
N GLU A 678 1.65 -10.34 -5.02
CA GLU A 678 1.25 -9.16 -5.78
C GLU A 678 1.18 -7.89 -4.90
N THR A 679 0.88 -8.05 -3.61
CA THR A 679 0.90 -6.94 -2.64
C THR A 679 2.28 -6.28 -2.50
N LEU A 680 3.36 -7.05 -2.66
CA LEU A 680 4.75 -6.54 -2.61
C LEU A 680 5.22 -6.05 -3.97
N ALA A 681 4.76 -6.70 -5.04
CA ALA A 681 5.18 -6.42 -6.40
C ALA A 681 4.55 -5.13 -6.95
N SER A 682 3.27 -4.91 -6.65
CA SER A 682 2.51 -3.72 -7.03
C SER A 682 2.85 -2.50 -6.16
N GLY A 683 2.53 -1.30 -6.63
CA GLY A 683 2.63 -0.06 -5.85
C GLY A 683 1.53 0.08 -4.81
N THR A 684 1.04 -1.03 -4.26
CA THR A 684 0.03 -1.02 -3.20
C THR A 684 0.55 -0.19 -2.04
N ARG A 685 -0.21 0.86 -1.70
CA ARG A 685 0.18 1.80 -0.65
C ARG A 685 0.25 1.11 0.71
N GLY A 686 1.44 1.10 1.28
CA GLY A 686 1.70 0.57 2.61
C GLY A 686 3.15 0.11 2.77
N THR A 687 3.50 -0.19 4.01
CA THR A 687 4.80 -0.73 4.40
C THR A 687 4.64 -2.25 4.61
N PRO A 688 5.56 -3.09 4.10
CA PRO A 688 5.61 -4.52 4.41
C PRO A 688 6.27 -4.80 5.76
N TRP A 689 6.22 -6.04 6.24
CA TRP A 689 7.12 -6.43 7.32
C TRP A 689 8.53 -6.47 6.73
N ARG A 690 9.48 -5.80 7.36
CA ARG A 690 10.87 -5.77 6.91
C ARG A 690 11.76 -6.40 7.97
N LEU A 691 12.50 -7.44 7.59
CA LEU A 691 13.45 -8.13 8.46
C LEU A 691 14.84 -8.06 7.84
N SER A 692 15.86 -7.78 8.65
CA SER A 692 17.27 -7.93 8.29
C SER A 692 17.86 -9.07 9.10
N SER A 693 18.40 -10.08 8.41
CA SER A 693 18.88 -11.31 9.02
C SER A 693 20.35 -11.55 8.68
N GLY A 694 21.19 -11.77 9.68
CA GLY A 694 22.62 -11.99 9.48
C GLY A 694 22.92 -13.41 8.98
N LYS A 695 23.70 -13.51 7.91
CA LYS A 695 24.07 -14.77 7.24
C LYS A 695 24.87 -15.72 8.13
N PHE A 696 25.60 -15.18 9.11
CA PHE A 696 26.60 -15.92 9.91
C PHE A 696 26.29 -15.97 11.40
N ASP A 697 25.63 -14.94 11.96
CA ASP A 697 25.35 -14.83 13.39
C ASP A 697 23.94 -15.30 13.78
N GLY A 698 23.05 -15.50 12.79
CA GLY A 698 21.66 -15.88 13.01
C GLY A 698 20.82 -14.80 13.70
N LEU A 699 21.33 -13.56 13.80
CA LEU A 699 20.58 -12.43 14.35
C LEU A 699 19.51 -11.99 13.36
N VAL A 700 18.32 -11.71 13.87
CA VAL A 700 17.21 -11.15 13.10
C VAL A 700 16.80 -9.84 13.73
N ARG A 701 16.72 -8.79 12.92
CA ARG A 701 16.28 -7.45 13.28
C ARG A 701 15.03 -7.08 12.51
N THR A 702 14.05 -6.54 13.21
CA THR A 702 12.82 -6.01 12.65
C THR A 702 13.06 -4.55 12.29
N LEU A 703 12.95 -4.24 11.00
CA LEU A 703 13.10 -2.89 10.48
C LEU A 703 11.75 -2.18 10.33
N ALA A 704 10.68 -2.94 10.05
CA ALA A 704 9.32 -2.41 9.96
C ALA A 704 8.26 -3.49 10.23
N PHE A 705 7.07 -3.06 10.69
CA PHE A 705 5.87 -3.90 10.69
C PHE A 705 4.96 -3.53 9.52
N ALA A 706 4.28 -4.54 8.97
CA ALA A 706 3.38 -4.32 7.86
C ALA A 706 2.14 -3.51 8.26
N ASN A 707 1.58 -2.77 7.30
CA ASN A 707 0.39 -1.98 7.53
C ASN A 707 -0.61 -1.94 6.35
N PHE A 708 -0.53 -2.85 5.37
CA PHE A 708 -1.46 -2.91 4.25
C PHE A 708 -2.93 -3.03 4.69
N SER A 709 -3.83 -2.36 3.99
CA SER A 709 -5.27 -2.38 4.31
C SER A 709 -5.91 -3.74 4.05
N GLU A 710 -5.50 -4.40 2.97
CA GLU A 710 -6.09 -5.64 2.48
C GLU A 710 -4.99 -6.64 2.10
N GLU A 711 -5.28 -7.93 2.25
CA GLU A 711 -4.50 -9.04 1.69
C GLU A 711 -5.25 -9.63 0.51
N MET A 712 -4.48 -10.09 -0.49
CA MET A 712 -5.01 -10.69 -1.70
C MET A 712 -4.90 -12.21 -1.60
N LEU A 713 -5.97 -12.94 -1.93
CA LEU A 713 -6.05 -14.41 -1.78
C LEU A 713 -6.75 -15.05 -2.99
N VAL A 714 -6.49 -16.35 -3.18
CA VAL A 714 -7.29 -17.21 -4.06
C VAL A 714 -8.09 -18.17 -3.19
N LEU A 715 -9.40 -18.26 -3.40
CA LEU A 715 -10.23 -19.22 -2.68
C LEU A 715 -9.94 -20.64 -3.19
N SER A 716 -9.40 -21.49 -2.32
CA SER A 716 -9.08 -22.89 -2.68
C SER A 716 -10.29 -23.72 -3.13
N ALA A 717 -11.52 -23.28 -2.84
CA ALA A 717 -12.77 -23.90 -3.26
C ALA A 717 -13.66 -22.98 -4.12
N GLY A 718 -13.14 -21.84 -4.58
CA GLY A 718 -13.83 -20.91 -5.48
C GLY A 718 -13.69 -21.33 -6.95
N PRO A 719 -14.40 -20.67 -7.87
CA PRO A 719 -14.12 -20.82 -9.30
C PRO A 719 -12.69 -20.37 -9.61
N ALA A 720 -11.99 -21.15 -10.44
CA ALA A 720 -10.70 -20.77 -11.00
C ALA A 720 -10.92 -20.05 -12.34
N ASP A 721 -11.40 -18.81 -12.23
CA ASP A 721 -11.87 -17.93 -13.29
C ASP A 721 -10.98 -16.71 -13.57
N GLY A 722 -9.81 -16.65 -12.93
CA GLY A 722 -8.88 -15.52 -13.04
C GLY A 722 -9.01 -14.49 -11.92
N GLU A 723 -9.99 -14.60 -11.02
CA GLU A 723 -10.21 -13.59 -9.99
C GLU A 723 -9.46 -13.88 -8.69
N VAL A 724 -9.18 -12.79 -7.97
CA VAL A 724 -8.57 -12.79 -6.62
C VAL A 724 -9.50 -12.04 -5.68
N ILE A 725 -9.58 -12.49 -4.43
CA ILE A 725 -10.35 -11.81 -3.39
C ILE A 725 -9.45 -10.92 -2.55
N ARG A 726 -10.02 -9.82 -2.04
CA ARG A 726 -9.35 -8.92 -1.10
C ARG A 726 -10.04 -8.98 0.25
N LEU A 727 -9.26 -9.16 1.31
CA LEU A 727 -9.78 -9.19 2.69
C LEU A 727 -9.02 -8.19 3.55
N THR A 728 -9.74 -7.48 4.41
CA THR A 728 -9.13 -6.56 5.37
C THR A 728 -8.20 -7.32 6.33
N VAL A 729 -6.97 -6.81 6.50
CA VAL A 729 -5.98 -7.42 7.40
C VAL A 729 -6.15 -6.88 8.81
N ASP A 730 -6.11 -7.77 9.81
CA ASP A 730 -6.01 -7.43 11.23
C ASP A 730 -4.65 -7.89 11.77
N TYR A 731 -3.71 -6.95 11.90
CA TYR A 731 -2.34 -7.24 12.31
C TYR A 731 -2.21 -7.63 13.79
N SER A 732 -3.24 -7.39 14.61
CA SER A 732 -3.28 -7.90 15.98
C SER A 732 -3.38 -9.44 16.04
N LYS A 733 -3.73 -10.08 14.92
CA LYS A 733 -3.88 -11.54 14.81
C LYS A 733 -2.77 -12.21 14.01
N LYS A 734 -1.91 -11.45 13.32
CA LYS A 734 -0.86 -12.01 12.45
C LYS A 734 0.36 -12.42 13.29
N PRO A 735 0.81 -13.69 13.27
CA PRO A 735 1.94 -14.17 14.07
C PRO A 735 3.23 -13.38 13.87
N LEU A 736 3.51 -12.94 12.64
CA LEU A 736 4.70 -12.14 12.34
C LEU A 736 4.72 -10.79 13.08
N THR A 737 3.54 -10.24 13.37
CA THR A 737 3.40 -9.02 14.17
C THR A 737 3.50 -9.33 15.66
N VAL A 738 2.78 -10.33 16.18
CA VAL A 738 2.59 -10.50 17.63
C VAL A 738 3.54 -11.48 18.31
N ASP A 739 4.09 -12.44 17.58
CA ASP A 739 4.95 -13.51 18.10
C ASP A 739 6.43 -13.28 17.70
N PRO A 740 7.29 -12.86 18.63
CA PRO A 740 8.71 -12.62 18.33
C PRO A 740 9.51 -13.90 18.07
N ILE A 741 9.05 -15.07 18.57
CA ILE A 741 9.70 -16.35 18.31
C ILE A 741 9.44 -16.76 16.87
N PHE A 742 8.18 -16.69 16.43
CA PHE A 742 7.81 -16.96 15.04
C PHE A 742 8.56 -16.03 14.08
N ARG A 743 8.57 -14.71 14.36
CA ARG A 743 9.27 -13.72 13.53
C ARG A 743 10.76 -14.02 13.39
N ARG A 744 11.45 -14.33 14.50
CA ARG A 744 12.87 -14.69 14.48
C ARG A 744 13.11 -15.98 13.69
N GLN A 745 12.32 -17.03 13.92
CA GLN A 745 12.47 -18.31 13.23
C GLN A 745 12.24 -18.18 11.73
N LEU A 746 11.23 -17.42 11.31
CA LEU A 746 10.98 -17.16 9.90
C LEU A 746 12.14 -16.39 9.27
N GLY A 747 12.60 -15.28 9.89
CA GLY A 747 13.74 -14.51 9.40
C GLY A 747 15.00 -15.35 9.21
N GLN A 748 15.32 -16.22 10.18
CA GLN A 748 16.44 -17.15 10.09
C GLN A 748 16.30 -18.14 8.92
N ARG A 749 15.11 -18.71 8.71
CA ARG A 749 14.86 -19.65 7.61
C ARG A 749 14.96 -18.97 6.25
N LEU A 750 14.37 -17.78 6.09
CA LEU A 750 14.46 -16.99 4.86
C LEU A 750 15.91 -16.61 4.56
N CYS A 751 16.68 -16.23 5.58
CA CYS A 751 18.11 -15.95 5.45
C CYS A 751 18.90 -17.19 4.97
N ALA A 752 18.64 -18.35 5.54
CA ALA A 752 19.31 -19.59 5.15
C ALA A 752 19.02 -19.96 3.68
N VAL A 753 17.76 -19.82 3.24
CA VAL A 753 17.36 -20.04 1.85
C VAL A 753 18.02 -19.02 0.91
N GLY A 754 17.92 -17.72 1.22
CA GLY A 754 18.51 -16.66 0.41
C GLY A 754 20.03 -16.82 0.26
N PHE A 755 20.73 -17.07 1.36
CA PHE A 755 22.18 -17.31 1.33
C PHE A 755 22.57 -18.57 0.56
N PHE A 756 21.77 -19.65 0.67
CA PHE A 756 21.98 -20.84 -0.14
C PHE A 756 21.86 -20.55 -1.64
N LEU A 757 20.84 -19.81 -2.06
CA LEU A 757 20.64 -19.42 -3.46
C LEU A 757 21.77 -18.52 -3.95
N GLU A 758 22.16 -17.49 -3.20
CA GLU A 758 23.31 -16.63 -3.51
C GLU A 758 24.58 -17.44 -3.79
N ARG A 759 24.90 -18.42 -2.93
CA ARG A 759 26.09 -19.27 -3.13
C ARG A 759 25.99 -20.18 -4.36
N LYS A 760 24.79 -20.61 -4.74
CA LYS A 760 24.57 -21.48 -5.90
C LYS A 760 24.58 -20.72 -7.22
N PHE A 761 24.04 -19.50 -7.23
CA PHE A 761 24.07 -18.62 -8.40
C PHE A 761 25.36 -17.81 -8.53
N GLY A 762 26.12 -17.66 -7.43
CA GLY A 762 27.44 -17.01 -7.43
C GLY A 762 27.41 -15.47 -7.39
N CYS A 763 26.23 -14.87 -7.23
CA CYS A 763 26.03 -13.44 -7.07
C CYS A 763 24.80 -13.17 -6.19
N ALA A 764 24.68 -11.93 -5.70
CA ALA A 764 23.52 -11.50 -4.93
C ALA A 764 22.22 -11.75 -5.69
N GLN A 765 21.17 -12.21 -5.00
CA GLN A 765 19.90 -12.60 -5.58
C GLN A 765 18.75 -11.74 -5.08
N ASP A 766 17.83 -11.46 -5.99
CA ASP A 766 16.45 -11.03 -5.73
C ASP A 766 15.55 -12.28 -5.87
N VAL A 767 14.96 -12.69 -4.75
CA VAL A 767 14.23 -13.96 -4.62
C VAL A 767 12.79 -13.70 -4.20
N GLU A 768 11.84 -14.18 -5.00
CA GLU A 768 10.42 -14.13 -4.68
C GLU A 768 9.94 -15.50 -4.19
N GLY A 769 9.15 -15.49 -3.14
CA GLY A 769 8.60 -16.73 -2.58
C GLY A 769 7.40 -16.50 -1.68
N CYS A 770 6.91 -17.59 -1.10
CA CYS A 770 5.81 -17.56 -0.16
C CYS A 770 5.89 -18.70 0.85
N VAL A 771 5.07 -18.61 1.90
CA VAL A 771 4.94 -19.64 2.92
C VAL A 771 3.52 -20.21 2.87
N VAL A 772 3.44 -21.52 2.71
CA VAL A 772 2.17 -22.27 2.76
C VAL A 772 2.26 -23.20 3.97
N GLY A 773 1.53 -22.88 5.05
CA GLY A 773 1.65 -23.59 6.32
C GLY A 773 3.04 -23.43 6.92
N LYS A 774 3.88 -24.48 6.84
CA LYS A 774 5.26 -24.46 7.37
C LYS A 774 6.31 -24.41 6.26
N ASP A 775 5.93 -24.64 5.03
CA ASP A 775 6.85 -24.85 3.93
C ASP A 775 7.11 -23.55 3.18
N ILE A 776 8.38 -23.32 2.84
CA ILE A 776 8.81 -22.18 2.04
C ILE A 776 8.80 -22.62 0.58
N PHE A 777 8.14 -21.86 -0.27
CA PHE A 777 8.15 -22.02 -1.72
C PHE A 777 8.89 -20.86 -2.35
N ILE A 778 9.81 -21.14 -3.27
CA ILE A 778 10.47 -20.14 -4.11
C ILE A 778 9.80 -20.18 -5.48
N VAL A 779 9.25 -19.03 -5.88
CA VAL A 779 8.48 -18.90 -7.12
C VAL A 779 9.28 -18.24 -8.23
N GLN A 780 10.33 -17.48 -7.89
CA GLN A 780 11.24 -16.86 -8.84
C GLN A 780 12.57 -16.48 -8.15
N THR A 781 13.66 -16.45 -8.92
CA THR A 781 14.94 -15.86 -8.52
C THR A 781 15.57 -15.17 -9.73
N ARG A 782 16.28 -14.07 -9.48
CA ARG A 782 17.06 -13.34 -10.49
C ARG A 782 18.27 -12.65 -9.84
N PRO A 783 19.32 -12.30 -10.60
CA PRO A 783 20.42 -11.49 -10.07
C PRO A 783 19.90 -10.17 -9.48
N GLN A 784 20.35 -9.83 -8.28
CA GLN A 784 19.98 -8.59 -7.62
C GLN A 784 20.58 -7.38 -8.34
N PRO A 785 19.80 -6.34 -8.65
CA PRO A 785 20.34 -5.08 -9.16
C PRO A 785 21.26 -4.39 -8.14
N GLN A 786 22.37 -3.84 -8.63
CA GLN A 786 23.35 -3.10 -7.82
C GLN A 786 23.14 -1.59 -7.91
#